data_AF-A0A2E3XVM4-F1
#
_entry.id   AF-A0A2E3XVM4-F1
#
_cell.length_a   1.000
_cell.length_b   1.000
_cell.length_c   1.000
_cell.angle_alpha   90.00
_cell.angle_beta   90.00
_cell.angle_gamma   90.00
#
_symmetry.space_group_name_H-M   'P 1'
#
loop_
_entity.id
_entity.type
_entity.pdbx_description
1 polymer ?
#
loop_
_entity_poly.entity_id
_entity_poly.type
_entity_poly.pdbx_seq_one_letter_code
_entity_poly.pdbx_strand_id
1 'polypeptide(L)'
;MKLILGFIFFFSLLSQVFAESPIPIELIQNTKKVSLVFVGSKDGISESSFGHIALRFSPNQELSIFDTNIQFVAKLEQGEGLLKKYAKGMGIFGNFAYDVTVEIEPFINYQLTKTKNEDRDVYVYPLNLSSEQIQALVNYIQNFFSQDTAAKYRFFNKNCSFFAADALEEATGLDFKVKSHPWRLENELRRHGLISQDIYHPSLSSLKNQVISELFNSELAEHLEKLTNERDFTKNLFSEVDVNRRHAYLQLLSLAFRSPFVVNDHNLKSEAITFYKKLYATESETGKLYYRALLESTTDESLVHLRASIPHSQRPRFKSHFKHELLVNRDLPVLKIRWKDVDNRNEQLALHMNFLQYNKEDHQIYFKNQKVGSALFARTKDWISPTHINYSVQLERNEVQAIFHLSMNSAILEKENPSEDSSILAINNMTDFDKGYAGACYAMVKIQKALLTRASFFPDEEVNSSLDKIALIDQIYRGQYIAIPGYKDIHDFTSDINKEDLKEYLVKIEHEINGDAVQSFKDGLFRRQKVTKDTFKNLMSLIKSGHKTELIIGMTDKGSKRFKPVSHVVLATDIEESDDQEGWNIKVYDPNMGYYTAHLGLDFKIQLSKFYRKDLDYYAVLNVLNKDEIDLELGIENLNLNQEKISKRVKRGLPFVYNPLKYILY
;
A
#
# COMPACT_ATOMS: atom_id res chain seq x y z
N MET A 1 31.56 0.11 -35.74
CA MET A 1 32.22 0.32 -34.42
C MET A 1 32.34 1.80 -34.04
N LYS A 2 32.86 2.71 -34.88
CA LYS A 2 32.88 4.16 -34.60
C LYS A 2 31.49 4.83 -34.50
N LEU A 3 30.47 4.31 -35.21
CA LEU A 3 29.07 4.76 -35.07
C LEU A 3 28.38 4.27 -33.78
N ILE A 4 28.76 3.12 -33.25
CA ILE A 4 28.15 2.52 -32.05
C ILE A 4 28.74 3.14 -30.77
N LEU A 5 30.04 3.44 -30.78
CA LEU A 5 30.66 4.25 -29.72
C LEU A 5 30.14 5.69 -29.71
N GLY A 6 29.84 6.29 -30.87
CA GLY A 6 29.18 7.62 -30.91
C GLY A 6 27.76 7.62 -30.33
N PHE A 7 27.02 6.52 -30.50
CA PHE A 7 25.65 6.38 -29.99
C PHE A 7 25.61 6.12 -28.48
N ILE A 8 26.55 5.32 -27.96
CA ILE A 8 26.70 5.08 -26.51
C ILE A 8 27.23 6.33 -25.82
N PHE A 9 28.15 7.08 -26.44
CA PHE A 9 28.59 8.38 -25.90
C PHE A 9 27.47 9.43 -25.93
N PHE A 10 26.60 9.43 -26.94
CA PHE A 10 25.45 10.34 -27.00
C PHE A 10 24.40 10.01 -25.92
N PHE A 11 24.19 8.73 -25.59
CA PHE A 11 23.25 8.31 -24.55
C PHE A 11 23.79 8.43 -23.11
N SER A 12 25.09 8.21 -22.90
CA SER A 12 25.73 8.51 -21.62
C SER A 12 25.86 10.03 -21.40
N LEU A 13 26.03 10.81 -22.47
CA LEU A 13 25.89 12.26 -22.40
C LEU A 13 24.43 12.66 -22.14
N LEU A 14 23.42 12.03 -22.76
CA LEU A 14 22.01 12.33 -22.48
C LEU A 14 21.62 12.01 -21.02
N SER A 15 22.11 10.91 -20.45
CA SER A 15 21.80 10.52 -19.08
C SER A 15 22.57 11.32 -18.01
N GLN A 16 23.77 11.83 -18.32
CA GLN A 16 24.41 12.88 -17.52
C GLN A 16 23.78 14.26 -17.75
N VAL A 17 23.26 14.53 -18.95
CA VAL A 17 22.53 15.76 -19.27
C VAL A 17 21.21 15.80 -18.50
N PHE A 18 20.49 14.72 -18.21
CA PHE A 18 19.28 14.81 -17.37
C PHE A 18 19.54 14.86 -15.84
N ALA A 19 20.80 14.68 -15.40
CA ALA A 19 21.18 14.89 -14.01
C ALA A 19 21.67 16.33 -13.72
N GLU A 20 22.02 17.11 -14.76
CA GLU A 20 22.38 18.54 -14.69
C GLU A 20 21.91 19.31 -15.94
N SER A 21 20.67 19.07 -16.41
CA SER A 21 20.14 19.81 -17.57
C SER A 21 19.70 21.19 -17.11
N PRO A 22 20.08 22.28 -17.81
CA PRO A 22 19.29 23.49 -17.73
C PRO A 22 17.86 23.09 -18.10
N ILE A 23 16.91 23.48 -17.28
CA ILE A 23 15.50 23.30 -17.58
C ILE A 23 15.23 23.65 -19.04
N PRO A 24 14.39 22.88 -19.76
CA PRO A 24 14.00 23.24 -21.10
C PRO A 24 13.14 24.50 -21.01
N ILE A 25 13.81 25.66 -20.99
CA ILE A 25 13.25 27.01 -21.02
C ILE A 25 12.19 27.12 -22.12
N GLU A 26 12.38 26.36 -23.20
CA GLU A 26 11.42 26.13 -24.29
C GLU A 26 9.99 25.85 -23.82
N LEU A 27 9.81 25.17 -22.66
CA LEU A 27 8.49 24.88 -22.09
C LEU A 27 7.69 26.13 -21.69
N ILE A 28 8.37 27.22 -21.33
CA ILE A 28 7.72 28.47 -20.90
C ILE A 28 7.94 29.65 -21.85
N GLN A 29 8.76 29.50 -22.90
CA GLN A 29 9.04 30.57 -23.88
C GLN A 29 7.77 31.09 -24.57
N ASN A 30 6.82 30.21 -24.87
CA ASN A 30 5.58 30.56 -25.58
C ASN A 30 4.40 30.86 -24.64
N THR A 31 4.67 31.20 -23.38
CA THR A 31 3.63 31.47 -22.39
C THR A 31 2.75 32.64 -22.81
N LYS A 32 1.43 32.41 -22.79
CA LYS A 32 0.41 33.44 -23.04
C LYS A 32 -0.39 33.79 -21.79
N LYS A 33 -0.34 32.95 -20.76
CA LYS A 33 -1.07 33.14 -19.50
C LYS A 33 -0.32 32.55 -18.33
N VAL A 34 -0.35 33.27 -17.20
CA VAL A 34 0.28 32.85 -15.95
C VAL A 34 -0.77 32.78 -14.87
N SER A 35 -0.67 31.81 -13.96
CA SER A 35 -1.50 31.72 -12.76
C SER A 35 -0.64 31.56 -11.52
N LEU A 36 -1.04 32.18 -10.42
CA LEU A 36 -0.55 31.82 -9.09
C LEU A 36 -1.27 30.54 -8.66
N VAL A 37 -0.52 29.55 -8.18
CA VAL A 37 -1.09 28.35 -7.59
C VAL A 37 -0.77 28.35 -6.11
N PHE A 38 -1.81 28.38 -5.28
CA PHE A 38 -1.71 28.25 -3.84
C PHE A 38 -2.17 26.86 -3.39
N VAL A 39 -1.37 26.22 -2.54
CA VAL A 39 -1.72 24.96 -1.89
C VAL A 39 -1.93 25.23 -0.41
N GLY A 40 -3.12 24.92 0.10
CA GLY A 40 -3.52 25.14 1.50
C GLY A 40 -2.57 24.47 2.49
N SER A 41 -2.54 24.91 3.75
CA SER A 41 -1.67 24.31 4.79
C SER A 41 -1.95 22.83 4.99
N LYS A 42 -0.93 22.07 5.40
CA LYS A 42 -1.08 20.69 5.87
C LYS A 42 -1.02 20.67 7.39
N ASP A 43 -1.86 19.88 8.03
CA ASP A 43 -1.78 19.66 9.47
C ASP A 43 -0.43 19.00 9.86
N GLY A 44 0.22 19.55 10.89
CA GLY A 44 1.53 19.11 11.38
C GLY A 44 2.70 19.98 10.94
N ILE A 45 3.91 19.58 11.32
CA ILE A 45 5.15 20.29 11.00
C ILE A 45 5.75 19.65 9.73
N SER A 46 5.69 20.39 8.63
CA SER A 46 6.34 20.12 7.33
C SER A 46 7.00 21.39 6.74
N GLU A 47 7.80 21.25 5.69
CA GLU A 47 8.46 22.37 5.00
C GLU A 47 7.49 23.36 4.35
N SER A 48 6.22 22.95 4.18
CA SER A 48 5.13 23.76 3.63
C SER A 48 3.94 23.83 4.61
N SER A 49 4.19 23.79 5.91
CA SER A 49 3.14 23.85 6.95
C SER A 49 2.21 25.05 6.78
N PHE A 50 2.73 26.16 6.26
CA PHE A 50 1.99 27.40 6.08
C PHE A 50 1.38 27.57 4.67
N GLY A 51 1.37 26.51 3.87
CA GLY A 51 0.98 26.55 2.47
C GLY A 51 2.19 26.59 1.53
N HIS A 52 1.91 26.42 0.23
CA HIS A 52 2.93 26.43 -0.82
C HIS A 52 2.46 27.28 -2.01
N ILE A 53 3.39 27.99 -2.65
CA ILE A 53 3.12 28.77 -3.86
C ILE A 53 3.90 28.19 -5.02
N ALA A 54 3.23 28.02 -6.15
CA ALA A 54 3.83 27.74 -7.45
C ALA A 54 3.31 28.73 -8.49
N LEU A 55 4.01 28.80 -9.63
CA LEU A 55 3.57 29.56 -10.79
C LEU A 55 3.28 28.60 -11.94
N ARG A 56 2.10 28.75 -12.54
CA ARG A 56 1.64 27.96 -13.68
C ARG A 56 1.72 28.78 -14.95
N PHE A 57 2.42 28.27 -15.95
CA PHE A 57 2.68 28.88 -17.25
C PHE A 57 1.92 28.12 -18.33
N SER A 58 1.00 28.80 -19.01
CA SER A 58 0.22 28.22 -20.10
C SER A 58 0.64 28.82 -21.45
N PRO A 59 0.91 27.99 -22.47
CA PRO A 59 1.15 28.47 -23.83
C PRO A 59 -0.14 28.93 -24.54
N ASN A 60 -1.29 28.73 -23.91
CA ASN A 60 -2.62 29.05 -24.43
C ASN A 60 -3.30 30.14 -23.59
N GLN A 61 -4.31 30.80 -24.18
CA GLN A 61 -5.16 31.75 -23.44
C GLN A 61 -6.10 31.04 -22.46
N GLU A 62 -6.48 29.81 -22.79
CA GLU A 62 -7.20 28.90 -21.92
C GLU A 62 -6.23 28.02 -21.14
N LEU A 63 -6.52 27.82 -19.86
CA LEU A 63 -5.69 26.99 -18.98
C LEU A 63 -5.84 25.51 -19.35
N SER A 64 -4.71 24.81 -19.50
CA SER A 64 -4.66 23.38 -19.83
C SER A 64 -4.07 22.55 -18.69
N ILE A 65 -4.57 21.34 -18.46
CA ILE A 65 -4.00 20.44 -17.45
C ILE A 65 -2.51 20.10 -17.73
N PHE A 66 -2.03 20.30 -18.96
CA PHE A 66 -0.65 20.07 -19.36
C PHE A 66 0.23 21.33 -19.27
N ASP A 67 -0.28 22.42 -18.73
CA ASP A 67 0.50 23.64 -18.46
C ASP A 67 1.71 23.33 -17.58
N THR A 68 2.77 24.12 -17.72
CA THR A 68 3.99 23.95 -16.93
C THR A 68 3.82 24.58 -15.55
N ASN A 69 4.09 23.83 -14.49
CA ASN A 69 4.10 24.33 -13.13
C ASN A 69 5.55 24.45 -12.64
N ILE A 70 5.88 25.58 -12.02
CA ILE A 70 7.22 25.91 -11.53
C ILE A 70 7.15 26.22 -10.04
N GLN A 71 8.00 25.54 -9.26
CA GLN A 71 8.08 25.67 -7.80
C GLN A 71 9.49 26.03 -7.36
N PHE A 72 9.64 27.03 -6.49
CA PHE A 72 10.92 27.30 -5.82
C PHE A 72 10.98 26.51 -4.51
N VAL A 73 11.95 25.61 -4.39
CA VAL A 73 12.05 24.67 -3.27
C VAL A 73 13.46 24.66 -2.66
N ALA A 74 13.59 24.05 -1.48
CA ALA A 74 14.88 23.82 -0.84
C ALA A 74 15.58 22.60 -1.48
N LYS A 75 16.86 22.72 -1.84
CA LYS A 75 17.70 21.58 -2.26
C LYS A 75 18.06 20.72 -1.04
N LEU A 76 17.43 19.57 -0.90
CA LEU A 76 17.64 18.65 0.22
C LEU A 76 18.73 17.61 -0.08
N GLU A 77 19.56 17.30 0.92
CA GLU A 77 20.53 16.20 0.87
C GLU A 77 19.84 14.88 1.28
N GLN A 78 20.12 13.78 0.57
CA GLN A 78 19.58 12.46 0.92
C GLN A 78 20.07 12.02 2.31
N GLY A 79 19.17 11.45 3.12
CA GLY A 79 19.50 10.92 4.45
C GLY A 79 19.57 11.97 5.58
N GLU A 80 19.18 13.23 5.33
CA GLU A 80 19.18 14.25 6.37
C GLU A 80 18.10 14.02 7.43
N GLY A 81 18.51 13.86 8.70
CA GLY A 81 17.60 13.65 9.83
C GLY A 81 16.67 14.85 10.10
N LEU A 82 15.45 14.58 10.57
CA LEU A 82 14.36 15.56 10.72
C LEU A 82 14.75 16.82 11.53
N LEU A 83 15.49 16.65 12.64
CA LEU A 83 15.93 17.78 13.47
C LEU A 83 16.93 18.69 12.76
N LYS A 84 17.90 18.11 12.06
CA LYS A 84 18.89 18.85 11.26
C LYS A 84 18.19 19.61 10.13
N LYS A 85 17.18 18.97 9.53
CA LYS A 85 16.34 19.55 8.48
C LYS A 85 15.62 20.81 8.95
N TYR A 86 14.95 20.75 10.10
CA TYR A 86 14.29 21.92 10.67
C TYR A 86 15.28 22.97 11.18
N ALA A 87 16.37 22.59 11.84
CA ALA A 87 17.37 23.55 12.32
C ALA A 87 17.97 24.37 11.16
N LYS A 88 18.25 23.74 10.02
CA LYS A 88 18.64 24.41 8.77
C LYS A 88 17.52 25.28 8.21
N GLY A 89 16.30 24.75 8.07
CA GLY A 89 15.16 25.49 7.53
C GLY A 89 14.75 26.72 8.35
N MET A 90 14.95 26.68 9.67
CA MET A 90 14.72 27.78 10.59
C MET A 90 15.87 28.80 10.66
N GLY A 91 17.06 28.45 10.14
CA GLY A 91 18.23 29.32 10.16
C GLY A 91 18.82 29.58 11.56
N ILE A 92 18.64 28.64 12.50
CA ILE A 92 19.00 28.81 13.93
C ILE A 92 20.53 28.91 14.15
N PHE A 93 21.34 28.56 13.15
CA PHE A 93 22.77 28.80 13.14
C PHE A 93 23.09 29.58 11.86
N GLY A 94 23.48 30.85 11.96
CA GLY A 94 23.38 31.89 10.91
C GLY A 94 23.91 31.60 9.49
N ASN A 95 24.60 30.47 9.26
CA ASN A 95 25.07 30.02 7.94
C ASN A 95 24.36 28.77 7.39
N PHE A 96 23.41 28.20 8.13
CA PHE A 96 22.67 27.00 7.73
C PHE A 96 21.36 27.41 7.05
N ALA A 97 21.39 27.53 5.73
CA ALA A 97 20.21 27.68 4.89
C ALA A 97 20.36 26.78 3.68
N TYR A 98 19.23 26.31 3.15
CA TYR A 98 19.25 25.48 1.96
C TYR A 98 19.59 26.31 0.73
N ASP A 99 20.21 25.69 -0.26
CA ASP A 99 20.23 26.29 -1.59
C ASP A 99 18.82 26.22 -2.18
N VAL A 100 18.42 27.27 -2.88
CA VAL A 100 17.17 27.23 -3.65
C VAL A 100 17.41 26.38 -4.88
N THR A 101 16.44 25.53 -5.20
CA THR A 101 16.34 24.91 -6.51
C THR A 101 14.93 25.13 -7.04
N VAL A 102 14.70 24.81 -8.31
CA VAL A 102 13.39 24.95 -8.91
C VAL A 102 12.97 23.60 -9.46
N GLU A 103 11.76 23.19 -9.10
CA GLU A 103 11.13 21.99 -9.61
C GLU A 103 10.13 22.37 -10.70
N ILE A 104 10.17 21.63 -11.80
CA ILE A 104 9.28 21.81 -12.94
C ILE A 104 8.57 20.51 -13.24
N GLU A 105 7.25 20.59 -13.36
CA GLU A 105 6.41 19.46 -13.73
C GLU A 105 5.12 19.91 -14.43
N PRO A 106 4.45 19.03 -15.18
CA PRO A 106 3.10 19.31 -15.68
C PRO A 106 2.11 19.60 -14.54
N PHE A 107 1.22 20.58 -14.74
CA PHE A 107 0.26 21.02 -13.72
C PHE A 107 -0.64 19.87 -13.26
N ILE A 108 -1.04 18.95 -14.14
CA ILE A 108 -1.81 17.76 -13.75
C ILE A 108 -1.10 16.91 -12.70
N ASN A 109 0.21 16.71 -12.82
CA ASN A 109 0.98 15.91 -11.87
C ASN A 109 1.10 16.63 -10.53
N TYR A 110 1.38 17.94 -10.58
CA TYR A 110 1.40 18.79 -9.40
C TYR A 110 0.05 18.77 -8.67
N GLN A 111 -1.05 19.07 -9.37
CA GLN A 111 -2.40 19.10 -8.82
C GLN A 111 -2.77 17.75 -8.21
N LEU A 112 -2.54 16.64 -8.91
CA LEU A 112 -2.85 15.30 -8.40
C LEU A 112 -2.02 14.96 -7.16
N THR A 113 -0.73 15.32 -7.15
CA THR A 113 0.13 15.10 -5.99
C THR A 113 -0.39 15.88 -4.79
N LYS A 114 -0.69 17.17 -4.95
CA LYS A 114 -1.18 18.00 -3.84
C LYS A 114 -2.57 17.59 -3.35
N THR A 115 -3.52 17.35 -4.26
CA THR A 115 -4.91 17.03 -3.89
C THR A 115 -5.10 15.58 -3.45
N LYS A 116 -4.41 14.60 -4.06
CA LYS A 116 -4.62 13.17 -3.79
C LYS A 116 -3.57 12.54 -2.88
N ASN A 117 -2.31 12.95 -2.98
CA ASN A 117 -1.23 12.33 -2.19
C ASN A 117 -0.96 13.10 -0.91
N GLU A 118 -1.00 14.43 -0.96
CA GLU A 118 -0.81 15.28 0.22
C GLU A 118 -2.12 15.64 0.93
N ASP A 119 -3.27 15.40 0.28
CA ASP A 119 -4.62 15.73 0.74
C ASP A 119 -4.79 17.22 1.07
N ARG A 120 -4.39 18.07 0.12
CA ARG A 120 -4.41 19.53 0.27
C ARG A 120 -5.20 20.18 -0.83
N ASP A 121 -5.99 21.17 -0.43
CA ASP A 121 -6.73 22.01 -1.36
C ASP A 121 -5.78 22.84 -2.20
N VAL A 122 -6.09 22.96 -3.49
CA VAL A 122 -5.31 23.74 -4.45
C VAL A 122 -6.21 24.82 -5.04
N TYR A 123 -5.73 26.06 -4.99
CA TYR A 123 -6.36 27.22 -5.59
C TYR A 123 -5.47 27.73 -6.72
N VAL A 124 -6.06 27.97 -7.89
CA VAL A 124 -5.39 28.56 -9.04
C VAL A 124 -6.02 29.92 -9.31
N TYR A 125 -5.18 30.94 -9.32
CA TYR A 125 -5.56 32.33 -9.56
C TYR A 125 -4.91 32.83 -10.84
N PRO A 126 -5.65 32.83 -11.97
CA PRO A 126 -5.16 33.38 -13.22
C PRO A 126 -4.82 34.86 -13.05
N LEU A 127 -3.61 35.24 -13.48
CA LEU A 127 -3.09 36.59 -13.31
C LEU A 127 -3.40 37.45 -14.55
N ASN A 128 -3.86 38.67 -14.31
CA ASN A 128 -4.12 39.69 -15.31
C ASN A 128 -2.81 40.40 -15.71
N LEU A 129 -1.86 39.67 -16.27
CA LEU A 129 -0.57 40.22 -16.73
C LEU A 129 -0.63 40.60 -18.22
N SER A 130 0.03 41.70 -18.59
CA SER A 130 0.27 42.02 -19.99
C SER A 130 1.30 41.08 -20.63
N SER A 131 1.34 41.01 -21.96
CA SER A 131 2.33 40.20 -22.68
C SER A 131 3.77 40.56 -22.30
N GLU A 132 4.04 41.86 -22.08
CA GLU A 132 5.35 42.36 -21.66
C GLU A 132 5.70 41.88 -20.24
N GLN A 133 4.74 41.90 -19.32
CA GLN A 133 4.92 41.42 -17.95
C GLN A 133 5.13 39.90 -17.93
N ILE A 134 4.41 39.14 -18.75
CA ILE A 134 4.63 37.69 -18.90
C ILE A 134 6.04 37.42 -19.42
N GLN A 135 6.48 38.14 -20.45
CA GLN A 135 7.84 37.98 -20.98
C GLN A 135 8.89 38.36 -19.94
N ALA A 136 8.68 39.42 -19.17
CA ALA A 136 9.57 39.81 -18.07
C ALA A 136 9.66 38.73 -17.00
N LEU A 137 8.54 38.09 -16.62
CA LEU A 137 8.51 36.98 -15.68
C LEU A 137 9.25 35.75 -16.22
N VAL A 138 9.04 35.40 -17.49
CA VAL A 138 9.75 34.30 -18.15
C VAL A 138 11.26 34.58 -18.15
N ASN A 139 11.68 35.80 -18.48
CA ASN A 139 13.09 36.20 -18.46
C ASN A 139 13.69 36.15 -17.04
N TYR A 140 12.95 36.58 -16.02
CA TYR A 140 13.38 36.46 -14.62
C TYR A 140 13.68 35.00 -14.26
N ILE A 141 12.76 34.10 -14.59
CA ILE A 141 12.91 32.66 -14.31
C ILE A 141 14.09 32.07 -15.09
N GLN A 142 14.24 32.41 -16.36
CA GLN A 142 15.40 32.00 -17.19
C GLN A 142 16.73 32.46 -16.59
N ASN A 143 16.79 33.70 -16.10
CA ASN A 143 17.98 34.25 -15.46
C ASN A 143 18.27 33.56 -14.13
N PHE A 144 17.24 33.28 -13.34
CA PHE A 144 17.35 32.53 -12.08
C PHE A 144 17.94 31.14 -12.31
N PHE A 145 17.61 30.50 -13.45
CA PHE A 145 18.18 29.21 -13.84
C PHE A 145 19.60 29.24 -14.36
N SER A 146 19.92 30.27 -15.13
CA SER A 146 21.21 30.38 -15.81
C SER A 146 22.33 30.82 -14.87
N GLN A 147 21.96 31.34 -13.69
CA GLN A 147 22.89 31.68 -12.63
C GLN A 147 23.05 30.47 -11.68
N ASP A 148 24.29 30.14 -11.32
CA ASP A 148 24.59 29.30 -10.16
C ASP A 148 24.23 30.11 -8.90
N THR A 149 22.92 30.23 -8.65
CA THR A 149 22.40 31.21 -7.69
C THR A 149 22.77 30.78 -6.28
N ALA A 150 23.60 31.59 -5.61
CA ALA A 150 23.89 31.49 -4.18
C ALA A 150 22.66 31.82 -3.28
N ALA A 151 21.44 31.80 -3.85
CA ALA A 151 20.21 32.14 -3.17
C ALA A 151 19.92 31.11 -2.08
N LYS A 152 19.61 31.60 -0.89
CA LYS A 152 19.38 30.77 0.30
C LYS A 152 17.90 30.68 0.61
N TYR A 153 17.39 29.45 0.69
CA TYR A 153 16.03 29.11 1.06
C TYR A 153 15.90 28.96 2.59
N ARG A 154 14.89 29.62 3.16
CA ARG A 154 14.53 29.60 4.59
C ARG A 154 13.02 29.56 4.75
N PHE A 155 12.52 28.70 5.61
CA PHE A 155 11.09 28.38 5.68
C PHE A 155 10.21 29.59 6.03
N PHE A 156 10.70 30.54 6.83
CA PHE A 156 9.89 31.65 7.33
C PHE A 156 10.01 32.95 6.54
N ASN A 157 11.16 33.24 5.91
CA ASN A 157 11.39 34.56 5.30
C ASN A 157 11.91 34.54 3.86
N LYS A 158 12.45 33.42 3.36
CA LYS A 158 12.90 33.26 1.96
C LYS A 158 12.45 31.89 1.46
N ASN A 159 11.13 31.69 1.39
CA ASN A 159 10.49 30.43 1.01
C ASN A 159 9.91 30.51 -0.42
N CYS A 160 9.21 29.46 -0.85
CA CYS A 160 8.55 29.38 -2.17
C CYS A 160 7.76 30.65 -2.53
N SER A 161 6.96 31.17 -1.59
CA SER A 161 6.17 32.37 -1.78
C SER A 161 7.03 33.61 -1.99
N PHE A 162 8.15 33.71 -1.28
CA PHE A 162 9.06 34.85 -1.43
C PHE A 162 9.60 34.93 -2.86
N PHE A 163 10.13 33.83 -3.39
CA PHE A 163 10.72 33.82 -4.74
C PHE A 163 9.67 34.02 -5.83
N ALA A 164 8.48 33.43 -5.68
CA ALA A 164 7.38 33.67 -6.62
C ALA A 164 6.90 35.13 -6.58
N ALA A 165 6.77 35.72 -5.40
CA ALA A 165 6.40 37.12 -5.24
C ALA A 165 7.47 38.05 -5.82
N ASP A 166 8.74 37.77 -5.57
CA ASP A 166 9.87 38.56 -6.08
C ASP A 166 9.93 38.55 -7.62
N ALA A 167 9.71 37.39 -8.24
CA ALA A 167 9.59 37.26 -9.68
C ALA A 167 8.42 38.08 -10.26
N LEU A 168 7.28 38.07 -9.57
CA LEU A 168 6.10 38.85 -9.96
C LEU A 168 6.29 40.35 -9.77
N GLU A 169 7.00 40.79 -8.71
CA GLU A 169 7.35 42.21 -8.54
C GLU A 169 8.24 42.70 -9.67
N GLU A 170 9.30 41.97 -9.99
CA GLU A 170 10.21 42.34 -11.08
C GLU A 170 9.45 42.44 -12.41
N ALA A 171 8.55 41.49 -12.67
CA ALA A 171 7.74 41.47 -13.88
C ALA A 171 6.71 42.61 -13.97
N THR A 172 6.17 43.06 -12.83
CA THR A 172 5.04 44.01 -12.80
C THR A 172 5.41 45.42 -12.38
N GLY A 173 6.57 45.61 -11.74
CA GLY A 173 6.98 46.85 -11.10
C GLY A 173 6.22 47.18 -9.81
N LEU A 174 5.47 46.21 -9.25
CA LEU A 174 4.70 46.38 -8.02
C LEU A 174 5.53 46.02 -6.79
N ASP A 175 5.09 46.49 -5.62
CA ASP A 175 5.71 46.23 -4.31
C ASP A 175 4.71 45.48 -3.41
N PHE A 176 5.03 44.24 -3.08
CA PHE A 176 4.27 43.29 -2.27
C PHE A 176 4.83 43.21 -0.85
N LYS A 177 4.01 43.58 0.14
CA LYS A 177 4.47 43.65 1.54
C LYS A 177 4.61 42.30 2.24
N VAL A 178 4.04 41.24 1.67
CA VAL A 178 3.88 39.93 2.33
C VAL A 178 4.47 38.77 1.53
N LYS A 179 5.63 38.99 0.88
CA LYS A 179 6.31 38.01 0.02
C LYS A 179 6.41 36.60 0.60
N SER A 180 6.81 36.45 1.86
CA SER A 180 7.11 35.14 2.46
C SER A 180 5.90 34.45 3.13
N HIS A 181 4.68 34.98 2.95
CA HIS A 181 3.46 34.44 3.55
C HIS A 181 2.54 33.88 2.45
N PRO A 182 2.67 32.58 2.09
CA PRO A 182 1.87 31.95 1.04
C PRO A 182 0.37 32.30 1.08
N TRP A 183 -0.24 32.19 2.26
CA TRP A 183 -1.68 32.41 2.49
C TRP A 183 -2.13 33.88 2.39
N ARG A 184 -1.20 34.83 2.31
CA ARG A 184 -1.51 36.27 2.17
C ARG A 184 -1.21 36.82 0.79
N LEU A 185 -0.39 36.12 -0.01
CA LEU A 185 0.04 36.61 -1.32
C LEU A 185 -1.15 36.80 -2.27
N GLU A 186 -2.14 35.90 -2.25
CA GLU A 186 -3.39 36.06 -3.00
C GLU A 186 -4.07 37.41 -2.71
N ASN A 187 -4.28 37.74 -1.44
CA ASN A 187 -4.92 38.99 -1.03
C ASN A 187 -4.11 40.23 -1.42
N GLU A 188 -2.79 40.12 -1.50
CA GLU A 188 -1.93 41.20 -1.98
C GLU A 188 -2.09 41.40 -3.49
N LEU A 189 -2.06 40.32 -4.27
CA LEU A 189 -2.24 40.36 -5.73
C LEU A 189 -3.64 40.86 -6.11
N ARG A 190 -4.69 40.48 -5.38
CA ARG A 190 -6.04 41.04 -5.54
C ARG A 190 -6.10 42.55 -5.31
N ARG A 191 -5.41 43.05 -4.28
CA ARG A 191 -5.36 44.48 -3.97
C ARG A 191 -4.74 45.30 -5.10
N HIS A 192 -3.82 44.69 -5.86
CA HIS A 192 -3.22 45.27 -7.06
C HIS A 192 -3.98 44.96 -8.37
N GLY A 193 -5.18 44.35 -8.29
CA GLY A 193 -6.01 44.05 -9.48
C GLY A 193 -5.48 42.91 -10.35
N LEU A 194 -4.49 42.15 -9.88
CA LEU A 194 -3.85 41.09 -10.67
C LEU A 194 -4.66 39.79 -10.70
N ILE A 195 -5.64 39.58 -9.81
CA ILE A 195 -6.48 38.37 -9.79
C ILE A 195 -7.94 38.77 -9.99
N SER A 196 -8.62 38.13 -10.95
CA SER A 196 -10.04 38.35 -11.26
C SER A 196 -10.93 37.13 -11.01
N GLN A 197 -10.35 35.94 -10.92
CA GLN A 197 -11.09 34.68 -10.82
C GLN A 197 -10.31 33.65 -10.01
N ASP A 198 -11.06 32.66 -9.50
CA ASP A 198 -10.56 31.61 -8.63
C ASP A 198 -10.97 30.26 -9.19
N ILE A 199 -10.02 29.36 -9.30
CA ILE A 199 -10.28 27.97 -9.70
C ILE A 199 -9.88 27.10 -8.52
N TYR A 200 -10.86 26.41 -7.95
CA TYR A 200 -10.68 25.56 -6.79
C TYR A 200 -10.60 24.09 -7.19
N HIS A 201 -9.55 23.42 -6.70
CA HIS A 201 -9.36 21.98 -6.82
C HIS A 201 -9.36 21.39 -5.40
N PRO A 202 -10.46 20.76 -4.98
CA PRO A 202 -10.57 20.22 -3.63
C PRO A 202 -9.63 19.03 -3.43
N SER A 203 -9.13 18.91 -2.20
CA SER A 203 -8.51 17.70 -1.65
C SER A 203 -9.50 16.54 -1.58
N LEU A 204 -8.98 15.33 -1.33
CA LEU A 204 -9.82 14.17 -1.08
C LEU A 204 -10.69 14.38 0.16
N SER A 205 -10.15 14.97 1.23
CA SER A 205 -10.89 15.30 2.43
C SER A 205 -11.98 16.34 2.21
N SER A 206 -11.71 17.40 1.42
CA SER A 206 -12.73 18.39 1.07
C SER A 206 -13.85 17.80 0.21
N LEU A 207 -13.50 16.98 -0.80
CA LEU A 207 -14.50 16.22 -1.57
C LEU A 207 -15.33 15.29 -0.67
N LYS A 208 -14.68 14.59 0.26
CA LYS A 208 -15.33 13.68 1.20
C LYS A 208 -16.33 14.44 2.09
N ASN A 209 -15.94 15.60 2.62
CA ASN A 209 -16.84 16.48 3.38
C ASN A 209 -18.04 16.96 2.58
N GLN A 210 -17.86 17.29 1.29
CA GLN A 210 -18.97 17.65 0.40
C GLN A 210 -19.95 16.48 0.27
N VAL A 211 -19.45 15.26 0.02
CA VAL A 211 -20.30 14.07 -0.09
C VAL A 211 -21.02 13.75 1.22
N ILE A 212 -20.39 13.92 2.38
CA ILE A 212 -21.02 13.76 3.69
C ILE A 212 -22.12 14.81 3.88
N SER A 213 -21.85 16.06 3.54
CA SER A 213 -22.85 17.14 3.64
C SER A 213 -24.05 16.86 2.74
N GLU A 214 -23.83 16.36 1.52
CA GLU A 214 -24.91 15.90 0.64
C GLU A 214 -25.69 14.74 1.26
N LEU A 215 -25.02 13.77 1.88
CA LEU A 215 -25.63 12.60 2.52
C LEU A 215 -26.54 12.98 3.70
N PHE A 216 -26.08 13.86 4.59
CA PHE A 216 -26.86 14.28 5.76
C PHE A 216 -27.96 15.32 5.45
N ASN A 217 -27.98 15.83 4.22
CA ASN A 217 -29.10 16.63 3.70
C ASN A 217 -30.11 15.80 2.89
N SER A 218 -29.92 14.48 2.79
CA SER A 218 -30.77 13.59 1.99
C SER A 218 -31.75 12.79 2.85
N GLU A 219 -32.74 12.14 2.22
CA GLU A 219 -33.71 11.27 2.91
C GLU A 219 -33.04 10.05 3.58
N LEU A 220 -31.83 9.70 3.13
CA LEU A 220 -31.04 8.62 3.72
C LEU A 220 -30.51 8.98 5.11
N ALA A 221 -30.40 10.26 5.44
CA ALA A 221 -29.89 10.73 6.73
C ALA A 221 -30.69 10.16 7.91
N GLU A 222 -32.02 10.21 7.86
CA GLU A 222 -32.90 9.70 8.91
C GLU A 222 -32.74 8.18 9.15
N HIS A 223 -32.37 7.45 8.10
CA HIS A 223 -32.13 6.01 8.17
C HIS A 223 -30.73 5.71 8.71
N LEU A 224 -29.73 6.48 8.29
CA LEU A 224 -28.36 6.38 8.79
C LEU A 224 -28.29 6.73 10.28
N GLU A 225 -29.06 7.70 10.74
CA GLU A 225 -29.16 8.09 12.16
C GLU A 225 -29.59 6.95 13.10
N LYS A 226 -30.29 5.94 12.58
CA LYS A 226 -30.65 4.72 13.33
C LYS A 226 -29.45 3.79 13.56
N LEU A 227 -28.39 3.94 12.76
CA LEU A 227 -27.14 3.19 12.86
C LEU A 227 -26.04 4.01 13.53
N THR A 228 -25.96 5.31 13.21
CA THR A 228 -24.94 6.24 13.73
C THR A 228 -25.36 7.68 13.53
N ASN A 229 -24.94 8.57 14.42
CA ASN A 229 -25.09 10.01 14.20
C ASN A 229 -24.04 10.55 13.22
N GLU A 230 -24.29 11.76 12.68
CA GLU A 230 -23.41 12.45 11.73
C GLU A 230 -21.97 12.58 12.23
N ARG A 231 -21.82 13.00 13.49
CA ARG A 231 -20.51 13.24 14.08
C ARG A 231 -19.67 11.97 14.13
N ASP A 232 -20.25 10.85 14.57
CA ASP A 232 -19.56 9.57 14.69
C ASP A 232 -19.31 8.93 13.33
N PHE A 233 -20.25 9.04 12.38
CA PHE A 233 -20.05 8.59 11.00
C PHE A 233 -18.88 9.34 10.35
N THR A 234 -18.91 10.66 10.44
CA THR A 234 -17.86 11.55 9.89
C THR A 234 -16.51 11.23 10.54
N LYS A 235 -16.46 11.17 11.87
CA LYS A 235 -15.25 10.82 12.61
C LYS A 235 -14.68 9.46 12.19
N ASN A 236 -15.53 8.46 12.01
CA ASN A 236 -15.11 7.14 11.56
C ASN A 236 -14.55 7.17 10.13
N LEU A 237 -15.22 7.88 9.23
CA LEU A 237 -14.84 7.99 7.82
C LEU A 237 -13.53 8.78 7.59
N PHE A 238 -13.21 9.73 8.48
CA PHE A 238 -11.93 10.46 8.52
C PHE A 238 -10.88 9.81 9.43
N SER A 239 -11.18 8.67 10.04
CA SER A 239 -10.23 7.99 10.91
C SER A 239 -9.04 7.45 10.11
N GLU A 240 -7.83 7.70 10.61
CA GLU A 240 -6.60 7.04 10.14
C GLU A 240 -6.61 5.53 10.44
N VAL A 241 -7.32 5.11 11.49
CA VAL A 241 -7.52 3.69 11.81
C VAL A 241 -8.51 3.09 10.81
N ASP A 242 -8.03 2.20 9.95
CA ASP A 242 -8.80 1.57 8.86
C ASP A 242 -10.09 0.89 9.35
N VAL A 243 -10.06 0.24 10.52
CA VAL A 243 -11.25 -0.43 11.09
C VAL A 243 -12.42 0.54 11.30
N ASN A 244 -12.14 1.77 11.76
CA ASN A 244 -13.20 2.78 11.94
C ASN A 244 -13.73 3.24 10.59
N ARG A 245 -12.83 3.47 9.62
CA ARG A 245 -13.21 3.88 8.27
C ARG A 245 -14.10 2.82 7.60
N ARG A 246 -13.72 1.54 7.70
CA ARG A 246 -14.54 0.40 7.27
C ARG A 246 -15.91 0.37 7.92
N HIS A 247 -16.02 0.77 9.19
CA HIS A 247 -17.31 0.82 9.87
C HIS A 247 -18.30 1.75 9.16
N ALA A 248 -17.86 2.94 8.76
CA ALA A 248 -18.70 3.90 8.04
C ALA A 248 -19.20 3.33 6.69
N TYR A 249 -18.30 2.70 5.91
CA TYR A 249 -18.69 2.04 4.66
C TYR A 249 -19.67 0.88 4.87
N LEU A 250 -19.44 0.06 5.90
CA LEU A 250 -20.34 -1.05 6.24
C LEU A 250 -21.70 -0.58 6.74
N GLN A 251 -21.79 0.58 7.40
CA GLN A 251 -23.08 1.19 7.77
C GLN A 251 -23.89 1.57 6.53
N LEU A 252 -23.28 2.17 5.51
CA LEU A 252 -23.96 2.48 4.24
C LEU A 252 -24.39 1.22 3.49
N LEU A 253 -23.55 0.18 3.44
CA LEU A 253 -23.93 -1.11 2.85
C LEU A 253 -25.07 -1.77 3.62
N SER A 254 -25.09 -1.63 4.94
CA SER A 254 -26.19 -2.14 5.77
C SER A 254 -27.51 -1.47 5.41
N LEU A 255 -27.51 -0.17 5.09
CA LEU A 255 -28.70 0.51 4.58
C LEU A 255 -29.12 -0.02 3.21
N ALA A 256 -28.16 -0.26 2.30
CA ALA A 256 -28.45 -0.73 0.95
C ALA A 256 -28.94 -2.18 0.86
N PHE A 257 -28.50 -3.07 1.76
CA PHE A 257 -28.69 -4.52 1.62
C PHE A 257 -29.40 -5.20 2.79
N ARG A 258 -29.47 -4.60 3.99
CA ARG A 258 -29.98 -5.34 5.16
C ARG A 258 -30.80 -4.53 6.16
N SER A 259 -31.08 -3.27 5.88
CA SER A 259 -31.87 -2.46 6.79
C SER A 259 -33.33 -2.93 6.75
N PRO A 260 -33.92 -3.43 7.86
CA PRO A 260 -35.34 -3.76 7.93
C PRO A 260 -36.25 -2.56 7.64
N PHE A 261 -35.67 -1.34 7.62
CA PHE A 261 -36.34 -0.08 7.29
C PHE A 261 -36.35 0.23 5.78
N VAL A 262 -35.50 -0.43 4.97
CA VAL A 262 -35.28 -0.14 3.54
C VAL A 262 -35.66 -1.32 2.63
N VAL A 263 -36.06 -2.48 3.21
CA VAL A 263 -36.28 -3.75 2.47
C VAL A 263 -37.24 -3.63 1.27
N ASN A 264 -38.06 -2.58 1.20
CA ASN A 264 -39.00 -2.34 0.08
C ASN A 264 -38.85 -0.97 -0.60
N ASP A 265 -37.82 -0.19 -0.28
CA ASP A 265 -37.58 1.12 -0.91
C ASP A 265 -36.37 1.06 -1.85
N HIS A 266 -36.67 0.80 -3.12
CA HIS A 266 -35.66 0.76 -4.18
C HIS A 266 -34.91 2.07 -4.36
N ASN A 267 -35.52 3.22 -4.04
CA ASN A 267 -34.89 4.53 -4.18
C ASN A 267 -33.81 4.71 -3.12
N LEU A 268 -34.13 4.39 -1.85
CA LEU A 268 -33.17 4.47 -0.73
C LEU A 268 -31.97 3.52 -0.92
N LYS A 269 -32.20 2.31 -1.44
CA LYS A 269 -31.11 1.38 -1.80
C LYS A 269 -30.17 1.97 -2.86
N SER A 270 -30.75 2.52 -3.93
CA SER A 270 -29.98 3.14 -5.02
C SER A 270 -29.20 4.37 -4.53
N GLU A 271 -29.82 5.16 -3.66
CA GLU A 271 -29.21 6.33 -3.04
C GLU A 271 -28.04 5.97 -2.13
N ALA A 272 -28.19 4.96 -1.25
CA ALA A 272 -27.11 4.46 -0.39
C ALA A 272 -25.91 3.95 -1.21
N ILE A 273 -26.17 3.22 -2.30
CA ILE A 273 -25.11 2.77 -3.23
C ILE A 273 -24.46 3.96 -3.93
N THR A 274 -25.23 5.00 -4.27
CA THR A 274 -24.72 6.21 -4.91
C THR A 274 -23.80 6.98 -3.96
N PHE A 275 -24.20 7.19 -2.71
CA PHE A 275 -23.34 7.82 -1.71
C PHE A 275 -22.11 6.98 -1.40
N TYR A 276 -22.25 5.66 -1.29
CA TYR A 276 -21.11 4.76 -1.16
C TYR A 276 -20.11 4.95 -2.31
N LYS A 277 -20.60 5.03 -3.56
CA LYS A 277 -19.77 5.25 -4.75
C LYS A 277 -19.08 6.61 -4.76
N LYS A 278 -19.80 7.66 -4.40
CA LYS A 278 -19.23 9.00 -4.24
C LYS A 278 -18.14 8.99 -3.17
N LEU A 279 -18.39 8.39 -2.01
CA LEU A 279 -17.44 8.30 -0.90
C LEU A 279 -16.18 7.55 -1.28
N TYR A 280 -16.27 6.32 -1.80
CA TYR A 280 -15.03 5.62 -2.15
C TYR A 280 -14.28 6.35 -3.26
N ALA A 281 -14.93 7.10 -4.15
CA ALA A 281 -14.25 7.91 -5.17
C ALA A 281 -13.37 9.03 -4.55
N THR A 282 -13.65 9.43 -3.31
CA THR A 282 -12.84 10.34 -2.50
C THR A 282 -11.74 9.64 -1.68
N GLU A 283 -11.59 8.33 -1.78
CA GLU A 283 -10.49 7.62 -1.11
C GLU A 283 -9.20 7.68 -1.94
N SER A 284 -8.10 7.30 -1.29
CA SER A 284 -6.87 6.94 -2.00
C SER A 284 -7.13 5.82 -3.01
N GLU A 285 -6.24 5.61 -3.99
CA GLU A 285 -6.41 4.51 -4.96
C GLU A 285 -6.48 3.14 -4.26
N THR A 286 -5.78 2.95 -3.14
CA THR A 286 -5.88 1.75 -2.29
C THR A 286 -7.26 1.62 -1.66
N GLY A 287 -7.74 2.69 -1.01
CA GLY A 287 -9.08 2.69 -0.42
C GLY A 287 -10.15 2.43 -1.48
N LYS A 288 -10.05 3.04 -2.67
CA LYS A 288 -10.95 2.78 -3.80
C LYS A 288 -11.03 1.31 -4.15
N LEU A 289 -9.89 0.63 -4.30
CA LEU A 289 -9.86 -0.79 -4.64
C LEU A 289 -10.54 -1.63 -3.55
N TYR A 290 -10.19 -1.37 -2.29
CA TYR A 290 -10.74 -2.09 -1.15
C TYR A 290 -12.26 -1.88 -1.01
N TYR A 291 -12.71 -0.63 -0.92
CA TYR A 291 -14.13 -0.32 -0.71
C TYR A 291 -14.98 -0.66 -1.94
N ARG A 292 -14.42 -0.62 -3.15
CA ARG A 292 -15.09 -1.14 -4.34
C ARG A 292 -15.33 -2.65 -4.22
N ALA A 293 -14.30 -3.42 -3.89
CA ALA A 293 -14.41 -4.87 -3.74
C ALA A 293 -15.43 -5.24 -2.66
N LEU A 294 -15.48 -4.47 -1.57
CA LEU A 294 -16.49 -4.62 -0.52
C LEU A 294 -17.92 -4.44 -1.08
N LEU A 295 -18.19 -3.40 -1.87
CA LEU A 295 -19.50 -3.21 -2.51
C LEU A 295 -19.85 -4.32 -3.50
N GLU A 296 -18.91 -4.70 -4.38
CA GLU A 296 -19.12 -5.70 -5.44
C GLU A 296 -19.40 -7.10 -4.88
N SER A 297 -18.89 -7.41 -3.68
CA SER A 297 -19.11 -8.68 -3.00
C SER A 297 -20.26 -8.66 -1.97
N THR A 298 -20.92 -7.52 -1.77
CA THR A 298 -22.01 -7.41 -0.80
C THR A 298 -23.32 -7.95 -1.36
N THR A 299 -23.98 -8.79 -0.57
CA THR A 299 -25.34 -9.26 -0.77
C THR A 299 -26.15 -9.05 0.51
N ASP A 300 -27.47 -9.14 0.45
CA ASP A 300 -28.33 -9.00 1.65
C ASP A 300 -27.97 -10.01 2.75
N GLU A 301 -27.49 -11.18 2.35
CA GLU A 301 -27.12 -12.27 3.26
C GLU A 301 -25.67 -12.17 3.77
N SER A 302 -24.82 -11.38 3.13
CA SER A 302 -23.40 -11.28 3.50
C SER A 302 -23.17 -10.38 4.71
N LEU A 303 -24.12 -9.51 5.06
CA LEU A 303 -23.96 -8.59 6.18
C LEU A 303 -24.46 -9.22 7.49
N VAL A 304 -23.70 -9.18 8.58
CA VAL A 304 -24.11 -9.63 9.92
C VAL A 304 -23.93 -8.53 10.96
N HIS A 305 -24.99 -8.18 11.70
CA HIS A 305 -24.92 -7.22 12.80
C HIS A 305 -24.88 -7.96 14.13
N LEU A 306 -23.89 -7.65 14.97
CA LEU A 306 -23.86 -8.04 16.37
C LEU A 306 -23.89 -6.78 17.23
N ARG A 307 -24.69 -6.82 18.30
CA ARG A 307 -24.76 -5.77 19.31
C ARG A 307 -24.71 -6.38 20.70
N ALA A 308 -24.07 -5.69 21.63
CA ALA A 308 -24.05 -6.09 23.02
C ALA A 308 -23.94 -4.87 23.92
N SER A 309 -24.78 -4.83 24.95
CA SER A 309 -24.77 -3.76 25.95
C SER A 309 -23.56 -3.87 26.86
N ILE A 310 -22.98 -2.73 27.20
CA ILE A 310 -21.87 -2.59 28.14
C ILE A 310 -22.44 -2.15 29.49
N PRO A 311 -22.22 -2.92 30.56
CA PRO A 311 -22.62 -2.52 31.91
C PRO A 311 -22.06 -1.15 32.29
N HIS A 312 -22.79 -0.39 33.11
CA HIS A 312 -22.37 0.95 33.53
C HIS A 312 -20.99 0.96 34.19
N SER A 313 -20.65 -0.08 34.95
CA SER A 313 -19.35 -0.25 35.62
C SER A 313 -18.19 -0.54 34.67
N GLN A 314 -18.47 -0.97 33.43
CA GLN A 314 -17.47 -1.36 32.44
C GLN A 314 -17.36 -0.35 31.29
N ARG A 315 -17.96 0.83 31.44
CA ARG A 315 -18.01 1.81 30.35
C ARG A 315 -16.61 2.22 29.91
N PRO A 316 -16.35 2.28 28.59
CA PRO A 316 -15.05 2.67 28.09
C PRO A 316 -14.69 4.09 28.51
N ARG A 317 -13.41 4.29 28.83
CA ARG A 317 -12.87 5.62 29.05
C ARG A 317 -12.98 6.44 27.76
N PHE A 318 -13.26 7.73 27.90
CA PHE A 318 -13.29 8.64 26.76
C PHE A 318 -11.99 8.54 25.94
N LYS A 319 -12.10 8.28 24.64
CA LYS A 319 -10.98 8.03 23.70
C LYS A 319 -10.11 6.81 24.02
N SER A 320 -10.59 5.82 24.77
CA SER A 320 -9.83 4.58 24.94
C SER A 320 -9.63 3.89 23.59
N HIS A 321 -8.38 3.62 23.22
CA HIS A 321 -8.10 2.61 22.21
C HIS A 321 -8.66 1.28 22.71
N PHE A 322 -9.41 0.59 21.85
CA PHE A 322 -9.84 -0.78 22.10
C PHE A 322 -9.15 -1.70 21.10
N LYS A 323 -8.94 -2.95 21.52
CA LYS A 323 -8.40 -4.01 20.68
C LYS A 323 -9.50 -4.99 20.37
N HIS A 324 -9.58 -5.47 19.14
CA HIS A 324 -10.56 -6.47 18.75
C HIS A 324 -9.88 -7.59 17.96
N GLU A 325 -10.38 -8.81 18.16
CA GLU A 325 -9.72 -10.03 17.70
C GLU A 325 -10.78 -11.09 17.40
N LEU A 326 -10.71 -11.69 16.22
CA LEU A 326 -11.45 -12.91 15.93
C LEU A 326 -10.66 -14.10 16.43
N LEU A 327 -11.29 -14.99 17.17
CA LEU A 327 -10.68 -16.19 17.73
C LEU A 327 -11.70 -17.32 17.85
N VAL A 328 -11.21 -18.54 18.06
CA VAL A 328 -12.05 -19.69 18.42
C VAL A 328 -11.95 -19.91 19.92
N ASN A 329 -13.09 -19.93 20.61
CA ASN A 329 -13.17 -20.22 22.04
C ASN A 329 -14.17 -21.34 22.27
N ARG A 330 -13.70 -22.48 22.82
CA ARG A 330 -14.52 -23.69 23.01
C ARG A 330 -15.29 -24.05 21.74
N ASP A 331 -14.57 -24.07 20.62
CA ASP A 331 -15.09 -24.42 19.29
C ASP A 331 -16.11 -23.44 18.70
N LEU A 332 -16.26 -22.27 19.31
CA LEU A 332 -17.13 -21.22 18.80
C LEU A 332 -16.29 -20.05 18.29
N PRO A 333 -16.55 -19.57 17.06
CA PRO A 333 -16.00 -18.31 16.59
C PRO A 333 -16.51 -17.14 17.46
N VAL A 334 -15.59 -16.33 17.95
CA VAL A 334 -15.86 -15.20 18.85
C VAL A 334 -15.10 -13.96 18.40
N LEU A 335 -15.78 -12.82 18.40
CA LEU A 335 -15.16 -11.51 18.34
C LEU A 335 -14.89 -11.03 19.76
N LYS A 336 -13.63 -11.05 20.18
CA LYS A 336 -13.18 -10.57 21.49
C LYS A 336 -12.76 -9.11 21.38
N ILE A 337 -13.31 -8.27 22.26
CA ILE A 337 -13.04 -6.83 22.31
C ILE A 337 -12.52 -6.49 23.69
N ARG A 338 -11.47 -5.68 23.76
CA ARG A 338 -10.78 -5.30 25.00
C ARG A 338 -10.59 -3.80 25.06
N TRP A 339 -10.87 -3.19 26.20
CA TRP A 339 -10.72 -1.75 26.40
C TRP A 339 -10.34 -1.41 27.85
N LYS A 340 -10.05 -0.13 28.08
CA LYS A 340 -9.86 0.44 29.42
C LYS A 340 -11.14 1.15 29.84
N ASP A 341 -11.68 0.79 31.00
CA ASP A 341 -12.82 1.50 31.56
C ASP A 341 -12.42 2.86 32.18
N VAL A 342 -13.40 3.60 32.69
CA VAL A 342 -13.21 4.90 33.36
C VAL A 342 -12.25 4.84 34.55
N ASP A 343 -12.15 3.68 35.22
CA ASP A 343 -11.26 3.43 36.37
C ASP A 343 -9.91 2.81 35.94
N ASN A 344 -9.61 2.78 34.64
CA ASN A 344 -8.41 2.19 34.04
C ASN A 344 -8.25 0.67 34.26
N ARG A 345 -9.33 -0.03 34.60
CA ARG A 345 -9.40 -1.50 34.63
C ARG A 345 -9.44 -2.04 33.20
N ASN A 346 -8.92 -3.25 33.03
CA ASN A 346 -8.99 -3.96 31.75
C ASN A 346 -10.34 -4.65 31.65
N GLU A 347 -11.18 -4.18 30.75
CA GLU A 347 -12.45 -4.82 30.45
C GLU A 347 -12.37 -5.60 29.14
N GLN A 348 -13.21 -6.63 29.04
CA GLN A 348 -13.33 -7.43 27.83
C GLN A 348 -14.76 -7.89 27.60
N LEU A 349 -15.11 -8.01 26.33
CA LEU A 349 -16.38 -8.56 25.86
C LEU A 349 -16.10 -9.61 24.79
N ALA A 350 -16.88 -10.67 24.80
CA ALA A 350 -16.85 -11.73 23.80
C ALA A 350 -18.19 -11.78 23.10
N LEU A 351 -18.23 -11.45 21.81
CA LEU A 351 -19.42 -11.57 20.97
C LEU A 351 -19.37 -12.93 20.27
N HIS A 352 -20.32 -13.80 20.60
CA HIS A 352 -20.42 -15.12 19.95
C HIS A 352 -20.96 -14.94 18.53
N MET A 353 -20.22 -15.46 17.55
CA MET A 353 -20.59 -15.38 16.14
C MET A 353 -21.33 -16.65 15.72
N ASN A 354 -22.54 -16.85 16.25
CA ASN A 354 -23.33 -18.08 16.03
C ASN A 354 -23.72 -18.32 14.56
N PHE A 355 -23.52 -17.34 13.70
CA PHE A 355 -23.69 -17.47 12.26
C PHE A 355 -22.51 -18.18 11.58
N LEU A 356 -21.36 -18.29 12.26
CA LEU A 356 -20.19 -19.02 11.79
C LEU A 356 -20.11 -20.40 12.43
N GLN A 357 -19.63 -21.37 11.67
CA GLN A 357 -19.35 -22.73 12.12
C GLN A 357 -17.85 -22.98 12.07
N TYR A 358 -17.28 -23.58 13.11
CA TYR A 358 -15.87 -24.00 13.14
C TYR A 358 -15.79 -25.51 13.01
N ASN A 359 -15.01 -25.98 12.04
CA ASN A 359 -14.68 -27.39 11.88
C ASN A 359 -13.34 -27.69 12.57
N LYS A 360 -13.35 -28.59 13.57
CA LYS A 360 -12.17 -28.95 14.36
C LYS A 360 -11.17 -29.84 13.62
N GLU A 361 -11.61 -30.51 12.56
CA GLU A 361 -10.78 -31.47 11.84
C GLU A 361 -9.77 -30.75 10.95
N ASP A 362 -10.25 -29.77 10.19
CA ASP A 362 -9.48 -29.00 9.20
C ASP A 362 -9.19 -27.55 9.59
N HIS A 363 -9.68 -27.14 10.77
CA HIS A 363 -9.60 -25.79 11.32
C HIS A 363 -10.28 -24.71 10.45
N GLN A 364 -11.22 -25.07 9.59
CA GLN A 364 -11.91 -24.11 8.72
C GLN A 364 -13.11 -23.45 9.40
N ILE A 365 -13.41 -22.22 8.98
CA ILE A 365 -14.57 -21.44 9.41
C ILE A 365 -15.55 -21.33 8.24
N TYR A 366 -16.80 -21.67 8.49
CA TYR A 366 -17.86 -21.70 7.49
C TYR A 366 -18.99 -20.73 7.80
N PHE A 367 -19.58 -20.18 6.76
CA PHE A 367 -20.85 -19.47 6.77
C PHE A 367 -21.74 -20.12 5.71
N LYS A 368 -22.91 -20.65 6.09
CA LYS A 368 -23.83 -21.36 5.17
C LYS A 368 -23.12 -22.41 4.28
N ASN A 369 -22.28 -23.26 4.88
CA ASN A 369 -21.46 -24.28 4.20
C ASN A 369 -20.38 -23.75 3.23
N GLN A 370 -20.21 -22.44 3.10
CA GLN A 370 -19.11 -21.84 2.37
C GLN A 370 -17.96 -21.51 3.32
N LYS A 371 -16.74 -21.87 2.94
CA LYS A 371 -15.54 -21.52 3.69
C LYS A 371 -15.34 -20.00 3.63
N VAL A 372 -15.21 -19.37 4.79
CA VAL A 372 -15.00 -17.92 4.94
C VAL A 372 -13.73 -17.55 5.70
N GLY A 373 -13.07 -18.51 6.34
CA GLY A 373 -11.80 -18.27 7.03
C GLY A 373 -11.20 -19.53 7.63
N SER A 374 -10.14 -19.34 8.40
CA SER A 374 -9.30 -20.40 8.97
C SER A 374 -8.95 -20.07 10.41
N ALA A 375 -9.02 -21.04 11.33
CA ALA A 375 -8.52 -20.90 12.68
C ALA A 375 -7.04 -21.30 12.76
N LEU A 376 -6.22 -20.42 13.34
CA LEU A 376 -4.79 -20.61 13.51
C LEU A 376 -4.46 -20.63 15.01
N PHE A 377 -3.76 -21.67 15.44
CA PHE A 377 -3.44 -21.93 16.85
C PHE A 377 -1.95 -21.76 17.11
N ALA A 378 -1.51 -20.60 17.60
CA ALA A 378 -0.10 -20.39 17.93
C ALA A 378 0.14 -20.50 19.43
N ARG A 379 1.38 -20.85 19.81
CA ARG A 379 1.81 -20.95 21.23
C ARG A 379 1.43 -19.76 22.10
N THR A 380 1.40 -18.57 21.52
CA THR A 380 1.13 -17.32 22.25
C THR A 380 -0.33 -16.87 22.14
N LYS A 381 -1.04 -17.27 21.08
CA LYS A 381 -2.38 -16.78 20.78
C LYS A 381 -3.05 -17.54 19.65
N ASP A 382 -4.32 -17.87 19.82
CA ASP A 382 -5.19 -18.40 18.77
C ASP A 382 -5.96 -17.25 18.11
N TRP A 383 -6.17 -17.32 16.79
CA TRP A 383 -7.00 -16.35 16.07
C TRP A 383 -7.68 -16.97 14.85
N ILE A 384 -8.69 -16.29 14.34
CA ILE A 384 -9.28 -16.58 13.04
C ILE A 384 -8.63 -15.67 12.02
N SER A 385 -8.04 -16.26 10.99
CA SER A 385 -7.59 -15.60 9.78
C SER A 385 -8.79 -15.41 8.83
N PRO A 386 -9.24 -14.17 8.61
CA PRO A 386 -10.52 -13.90 7.98
C PRO A 386 -10.38 -13.75 6.46
N THR A 387 -10.20 -14.85 5.72
CA THR A 387 -10.05 -14.80 4.25
C THR A 387 -11.23 -14.10 3.55
N HIS A 388 -12.45 -14.29 4.04
CA HIS A 388 -13.67 -13.69 3.50
C HIS A 388 -14.55 -13.04 4.58
N ILE A 389 -13.98 -12.72 5.75
CA ILE A 389 -14.69 -12.06 6.85
C ILE A 389 -14.15 -10.63 7.01
N ASN A 390 -14.74 -9.69 6.31
CA ASN A 390 -14.53 -8.29 6.62
C ASN A 390 -15.37 -7.94 7.85
N TYR A 391 -14.81 -7.20 8.79
CA TYR A 391 -15.63 -6.72 9.91
C TYR A 391 -15.11 -5.40 10.43
N SER A 392 -16.01 -4.70 11.11
CA SER A 392 -15.74 -3.46 11.81
C SER A 392 -16.42 -3.48 13.16
N VAL A 393 -15.84 -2.76 14.10
CA VAL A 393 -16.35 -2.67 15.47
C VAL A 393 -16.40 -1.20 15.87
N GLN A 394 -17.53 -0.77 16.38
CA GLN A 394 -17.72 0.52 17.03
C GLN A 394 -17.99 0.29 18.51
N LEU A 395 -17.21 0.97 19.34
CA LEU A 395 -17.34 0.96 20.79
C LEU A 395 -17.97 2.28 21.24
N GLU A 396 -19.22 2.20 21.68
CA GLU A 396 -19.95 3.32 22.25
C GLU A 396 -19.93 3.30 23.78
N ARG A 397 -20.50 4.33 24.40
CA ARG A 397 -20.52 4.45 25.86
C ARG A 397 -21.21 3.27 26.54
N ASN A 398 -22.26 2.72 25.94
CA ASN A 398 -23.13 1.70 26.54
C ASN A 398 -23.29 0.45 25.68
N GLU A 399 -22.64 0.39 24.53
CA GLU A 399 -22.88 -0.65 23.55
C GLU A 399 -21.62 -0.89 22.72
N VAL A 400 -21.42 -2.15 22.37
CA VAL A 400 -20.54 -2.56 21.29
C VAL A 400 -21.41 -2.91 20.10
N GLN A 401 -21.12 -2.31 18.95
CA GLN A 401 -21.69 -2.69 17.67
C GLN A 401 -20.60 -3.27 16.78
N ALA A 402 -20.87 -4.41 16.15
CA ALA A 402 -20.01 -4.99 15.14
C ALA A 402 -20.81 -5.28 13.88
N ILE A 403 -20.27 -4.88 12.73
CA ILE A 403 -20.83 -5.18 11.41
C ILE A 403 -19.82 -6.06 10.68
N PHE A 404 -20.27 -7.25 10.30
CA PHE A 404 -19.53 -8.21 9.51
C PHE A 404 -20.04 -8.17 8.08
N HIS A 405 -19.13 -8.36 7.15
CA HIS A 405 -19.36 -8.61 5.73
C HIS A 405 -18.65 -9.91 5.37
N LEU A 406 -19.43 -10.89 4.92
CA LEU A 406 -19.01 -12.24 4.61
C LEU A 406 -19.03 -12.41 3.10
N SER A 407 -17.88 -12.25 2.45
CA SER A 407 -17.80 -12.38 1.00
C SER A 407 -18.08 -13.82 0.59
N MET A 408 -19.30 -14.08 0.12
CA MET A 408 -19.74 -15.41 -0.37
C MET A 408 -19.37 -15.67 -1.82
N ASN A 409 -18.83 -14.66 -2.53
CA ASN A 409 -18.24 -14.87 -3.84
C ASN A 409 -16.86 -15.51 -3.67
N SER A 410 -16.88 -16.84 -3.57
CA SER A 410 -15.72 -17.73 -3.68
C SER A 410 -15.19 -17.84 -5.11
N ALA A 411 -15.70 -17.02 -6.05
CA ALA A 411 -14.93 -16.67 -7.23
C ALA A 411 -13.75 -15.77 -6.83
N ILE A 412 -12.92 -16.24 -5.88
CA ILE A 412 -11.51 -16.37 -6.20
C ILE A 412 -11.55 -17.01 -7.58
N LEU A 413 -11.39 -16.21 -8.64
CA LEU A 413 -10.98 -16.75 -9.92
C LEU A 413 -9.87 -17.71 -9.52
N GLU A 414 -10.12 -19.03 -9.57
CA GLU A 414 -9.05 -20.01 -9.43
C GLU A 414 -8.06 -19.51 -10.46
N LYS A 415 -7.01 -18.83 -9.97
CA LYS A 415 -5.99 -18.30 -10.83
C LYS A 415 -5.52 -19.57 -11.49
N GLU A 416 -5.77 -19.72 -12.80
CA GLU A 416 -5.26 -20.88 -13.53
C GLU A 416 -3.81 -20.96 -13.11
N ASN A 417 -3.47 -21.97 -12.31
CA ASN A 417 -2.15 -22.03 -11.73
C ASN A 417 -1.24 -22.13 -12.94
N PRO A 418 -0.40 -21.12 -13.22
CA PRO A 418 0.47 -21.20 -14.38
C PRO A 418 1.25 -22.51 -14.26
N SER A 419 1.48 -23.21 -15.38
CA SER A 419 2.12 -24.53 -15.35
C SER A 419 3.37 -24.46 -14.47
N GLU A 420 3.60 -25.48 -13.65
CA GLU A 420 4.62 -25.44 -12.59
C GLU A 420 6.00 -24.97 -13.10
N ASP A 421 6.39 -25.39 -14.31
CA ASP A 421 7.64 -25.01 -14.98
C ASP A 421 7.74 -23.53 -15.38
N SER A 422 6.61 -22.85 -15.57
CA SER A 422 6.52 -21.44 -15.97
C SER A 422 6.51 -20.48 -14.76
N SER A 423 6.30 -21.02 -13.56
CA SER A 423 6.14 -20.24 -12.34
C SER A 423 7.41 -20.14 -11.51
N ILE A 424 8.59 -20.47 -12.05
CA ILE A 424 9.86 -20.49 -11.30
C ILE A 424 10.81 -19.39 -11.75
N LEU A 425 11.67 -18.93 -10.85
CA LEU A 425 12.82 -18.08 -11.22
C LEU A 425 13.68 -18.75 -12.29
N ALA A 426 14.14 -17.98 -13.28
CA ALA A 426 15.09 -18.41 -14.31
C ALA A 426 16.54 -18.51 -13.79
N ILE A 427 16.71 -18.97 -12.55
CA ILE A 427 17.98 -19.23 -11.90
C ILE A 427 17.86 -20.44 -10.98
N ASN A 428 18.91 -21.26 -10.92
CA ASN A 428 18.97 -22.46 -10.11
C ASN A 428 20.14 -22.40 -9.13
N ASN A 429 19.83 -22.63 -7.85
CA ASN A 429 20.81 -22.50 -6.77
C ASN A 429 22.00 -23.47 -6.90
N MET A 430 21.82 -24.65 -7.49
CA MET A 430 22.87 -25.66 -7.64
C MET A 430 23.77 -25.44 -8.85
N THR A 431 23.25 -24.85 -9.93
CA THR A 431 24.00 -24.71 -11.19
C THR A 431 24.58 -23.32 -11.40
N ASP A 432 23.97 -22.29 -10.79
CA ASP A 432 24.25 -20.90 -11.13
C ASP A 432 25.03 -20.16 -10.06
N PHE A 433 25.08 -20.71 -8.85
CA PHE A 433 25.91 -20.25 -7.75
C PHE A 433 27.07 -21.21 -7.53
N ASP A 434 28.20 -20.68 -7.08
CA ASP A 434 29.34 -21.50 -6.69
C ASP A 434 28.93 -22.50 -5.60
N LYS A 435 29.38 -23.75 -5.75
CA LYS A 435 29.07 -24.84 -4.82
C LYS A 435 29.37 -24.41 -3.39
N GLY A 436 28.33 -24.17 -2.59
CA GLY A 436 28.45 -23.81 -1.18
C GLY A 436 27.99 -22.39 -0.81
N TYR A 437 27.36 -21.63 -1.72
CA TYR A 437 26.72 -20.36 -1.34
C TYR A 437 25.49 -20.60 -0.43
N ALA A 438 25.73 -20.66 0.88
CA ALA A 438 24.81 -21.21 1.89
C ALA A 438 23.55 -20.36 2.22
N GLY A 439 23.21 -19.36 1.40
CA GLY A 439 22.04 -18.49 1.65
C GLY A 439 21.16 -18.18 0.44
N ALA A 440 21.61 -18.45 -0.79
CA ALA A 440 20.87 -18.08 -2.00
C ALA A 440 19.50 -18.78 -2.07
N CYS A 441 19.37 -20.00 -1.55
CA CYS A 441 18.09 -20.70 -1.46
C CYS A 441 17.03 -19.91 -0.67
N TYR A 442 17.43 -19.22 0.41
CA TYR A 442 16.51 -18.44 1.22
C TYR A 442 16.02 -17.19 0.49
N ALA A 443 16.93 -16.43 -0.13
CA ALA A 443 16.59 -15.28 -0.95
C ALA A 443 15.71 -15.68 -2.14
N MET A 444 16.02 -16.78 -2.82
CA MET A 444 15.22 -17.31 -3.93
C MET A 444 13.80 -17.66 -3.50
N VAL A 445 13.60 -18.35 -2.37
CA VAL A 445 12.26 -18.63 -1.85
C VAL A 445 11.48 -17.34 -1.54
N LYS A 446 12.13 -16.34 -0.94
CA LYS A 446 11.51 -15.05 -0.62
C LYS A 446 11.06 -14.30 -1.88
N ILE A 447 11.93 -14.22 -2.89
CA ILE A 447 11.62 -13.57 -4.16
C ILE A 447 10.54 -14.35 -4.92
N GLN A 448 10.65 -15.68 -4.97
CA GLN A 448 9.65 -16.56 -5.59
C GLN A 448 8.27 -16.34 -4.97
N LYS A 449 8.18 -16.34 -3.64
CA LYS A 449 6.93 -16.05 -2.91
C LYS A 449 6.39 -14.66 -3.27
N ALA A 450 7.24 -13.64 -3.28
CA ALA A 450 6.83 -12.28 -3.59
C ALA A 450 6.30 -12.14 -5.03
N LEU A 451 6.95 -12.77 -6.00
CA LEU A 451 6.51 -12.75 -7.40
C LEU A 451 5.17 -13.50 -7.58
N LEU A 452 4.99 -14.66 -6.95
CA LEU A 452 3.73 -15.41 -7.02
C LEU A 452 2.54 -14.62 -6.45
N THR A 453 2.78 -13.89 -5.36
CA THR A 453 1.73 -13.21 -4.61
C THR A 453 1.47 -11.79 -5.11
N ARG A 454 2.49 -11.10 -5.66
CA ARG A 454 2.42 -9.66 -5.95
C ARG A 454 2.75 -9.25 -7.39
N ALA A 455 3.12 -10.19 -8.26
CA ALA A 455 3.24 -9.92 -9.68
C ALA A 455 1.99 -10.38 -10.45
N SER A 456 1.59 -9.60 -11.46
CA SER A 456 0.62 -10.01 -12.47
C SER A 456 1.23 -9.81 -13.86
N PHE A 457 1.24 -10.85 -14.67
CA PHE A 457 1.89 -10.88 -15.98
C PHE A 457 0.85 -10.70 -17.10
N PHE A 458 1.18 -9.88 -18.10
CA PHE A 458 0.28 -9.52 -19.20
C PHE A 458 0.99 -9.76 -20.55
N PRO A 459 0.98 -11.01 -21.07
CA PRO A 459 1.77 -11.38 -22.25
C PRO A 459 1.37 -10.67 -23.53
N ASP A 460 0.10 -10.26 -23.65
CA ASP A 460 -0.43 -9.63 -24.87
C ASP A 460 -0.06 -8.14 -25.00
N GLU A 461 0.62 -7.57 -24.00
CA GLU A 461 1.01 -6.16 -23.95
C GLU A 461 2.46 -5.98 -24.43
N GLU A 462 2.82 -4.79 -24.95
CA GLU A 462 4.18 -4.57 -25.46
C GLU A 462 5.23 -4.61 -24.34
N VAL A 463 6.32 -5.35 -24.57
CA VAL A 463 7.50 -5.35 -23.69
C VAL A 463 8.14 -3.98 -23.73
N ASN A 464 8.18 -3.30 -22.59
CA ASN A 464 8.96 -2.08 -22.45
C ASN A 464 10.42 -2.45 -22.14
N SER A 465 11.28 -2.36 -23.16
CA SER A 465 12.71 -2.70 -23.05
C SER A 465 13.52 -1.77 -22.14
N SER A 466 12.95 -0.62 -21.74
CA SER A 466 13.59 0.34 -20.81
C SER A 466 13.33 0.05 -19.33
N LEU A 467 12.59 -1.03 -19.02
CA LEU A 467 12.28 -1.38 -17.64
C LEU A 467 13.50 -1.88 -16.86
N ASP A 468 13.75 -1.25 -15.72
CA ASP A 468 14.67 -1.78 -14.71
C ASP A 468 13.98 -2.93 -13.96
N LYS A 469 14.17 -4.14 -14.48
CA LYS A 469 13.56 -5.37 -13.95
C LYS A 469 14.03 -5.69 -12.53
N ILE A 470 15.27 -5.37 -12.18
CA ILE A 470 15.79 -5.59 -10.82
C ILE A 470 15.09 -4.64 -9.84
N ALA A 471 14.93 -3.37 -10.21
CA ALA A 471 14.16 -2.43 -9.39
C ALA A 471 12.70 -2.87 -9.21
N LEU A 472 12.07 -3.44 -10.24
CA LEU A 472 10.71 -4.00 -10.11
C LEU A 472 10.67 -5.20 -9.15
N ILE A 473 11.64 -6.11 -9.23
CA ILE A 473 11.74 -7.23 -8.27
C ILE A 473 11.95 -6.71 -6.84
N ASP A 474 12.78 -5.69 -6.65
CA ASP A 474 13.00 -5.05 -5.34
C ASP A 474 11.74 -4.40 -4.80
N GLN A 475 10.99 -3.69 -5.64
CA GLN A 475 9.69 -3.15 -5.28
C GLN A 475 8.68 -4.24 -4.89
N ILE A 476 8.61 -5.35 -5.64
CA ILE A 476 7.75 -6.51 -5.36
C ILE A 476 8.13 -7.18 -4.03
N TYR A 477 9.42 -7.39 -3.82
CA TYR A 477 9.98 -7.94 -2.59
C TYR A 477 9.63 -7.04 -1.38
N ARG A 478 9.76 -5.72 -1.54
CA ARG A 478 9.36 -4.70 -0.56
C ARG A 478 7.84 -4.50 -0.48
N GLY A 479 7.06 -5.40 -1.07
CA GLY A 479 5.63 -5.55 -0.89
C GLY A 479 4.76 -4.74 -1.83
N GLN A 480 5.30 -4.19 -2.92
CA GLN A 480 4.52 -3.56 -3.96
C GLN A 480 3.90 -4.60 -4.90
N TYR A 481 2.70 -4.32 -5.39
CA TYR A 481 2.10 -5.03 -6.52
C TYR A 481 2.56 -4.40 -7.81
N ILE A 482 2.96 -5.25 -8.74
CA ILE A 482 3.40 -4.79 -10.05
C ILE A 482 2.71 -5.59 -11.13
N ALA A 483 2.11 -4.85 -12.05
CA ALA A 483 1.66 -5.38 -13.32
C ALA A 483 2.82 -5.31 -14.32
N ILE A 484 3.19 -6.47 -14.87
CA ILE A 484 4.36 -6.65 -15.72
C ILE A 484 3.88 -6.91 -17.17
N PRO A 485 3.96 -5.92 -18.08
CA PRO A 485 3.58 -6.08 -19.48
C PRO A 485 4.59 -6.89 -20.29
N GLY A 486 4.09 -7.67 -21.25
CA GLY A 486 4.89 -8.34 -22.28
C GLY A 486 5.62 -9.60 -21.84
N TYR A 487 5.39 -10.05 -20.62
CA TYR A 487 5.90 -11.32 -20.12
C TYR A 487 4.74 -12.25 -19.79
N LYS A 488 4.94 -13.53 -20.05
CA LYS A 488 3.96 -14.58 -19.80
C LYS A 488 3.85 -14.94 -18.32
N ASP A 489 4.99 -15.02 -17.65
CA ASP A 489 5.11 -15.59 -16.31
C ASP A 489 6.44 -15.21 -15.63
N ILE A 490 6.69 -15.79 -14.46
CA ILE A 490 7.88 -15.51 -13.65
C ILE A 490 9.14 -15.94 -14.38
N HIS A 491 9.12 -17.12 -15.02
CA HIS A 491 10.29 -17.65 -15.70
C HIS A 491 10.64 -16.76 -16.90
N ASP A 492 9.67 -16.44 -17.75
CA ASP A 492 9.83 -15.56 -18.90
C ASP A 492 10.41 -14.19 -18.50
N PHE A 493 9.79 -13.53 -17.51
CA PHE A 493 10.26 -12.24 -16.99
C PHE A 493 11.68 -12.27 -16.44
N THR A 494 12.01 -13.28 -15.64
CA THR A 494 13.34 -13.38 -15.01
C THR A 494 14.41 -13.89 -15.97
N SER A 495 14.04 -14.60 -17.04
CA SER A 495 14.96 -15.05 -18.09
C SER A 495 15.48 -13.91 -18.96
N ASP A 496 14.72 -12.81 -19.04
CA ASP A 496 15.10 -11.58 -19.75
C ASP A 496 15.93 -10.61 -18.88
N ILE A 497 16.35 -11.06 -17.68
CA ILE A 497 17.30 -10.35 -16.81
C ILE A 497 18.69 -10.92 -17.05
N ASN A 498 19.72 -10.08 -17.06
CA ASN A 498 21.09 -10.59 -17.04
C ASN A 498 21.29 -11.46 -15.79
N LYS A 499 21.74 -12.69 -16.02
CA LYS A 499 21.88 -13.69 -14.97
C LYS A 499 22.79 -13.26 -13.83
N GLU A 500 23.87 -12.52 -14.11
CA GLU A 500 24.77 -12.01 -13.07
C GLU A 500 24.13 -10.89 -12.26
N ASP A 501 23.38 -9.98 -12.88
CA ASP A 501 22.64 -8.93 -12.16
C ASP A 501 21.60 -9.54 -11.19
N LEU A 502 20.89 -10.59 -11.64
CA LEU A 502 19.94 -11.31 -10.79
C LEU A 502 20.64 -12.06 -9.63
N LYS A 503 21.82 -12.63 -9.89
CA LYS A 503 22.66 -13.25 -8.85
C LYS A 503 23.12 -12.22 -7.82
N GLU A 504 23.67 -11.09 -8.25
CA GLU A 504 24.11 -10.01 -7.39
C GLU A 504 22.96 -9.47 -6.53
N TYR A 505 21.78 -9.32 -7.12
CA TYR A 505 20.59 -8.91 -6.38
C TYR A 505 20.16 -9.97 -5.35
N LEU A 506 20.17 -11.26 -5.68
CA LEU A 506 19.87 -12.33 -4.73
C LEU A 506 20.89 -12.39 -3.58
N VAL A 507 22.17 -12.18 -3.88
CA VAL A 507 23.26 -12.03 -2.89
C VAL A 507 23.00 -10.84 -1.98
N LYS A 508 22.60 -9.68 -2.54
CA LYS A 508 22.23 -8.50 -1.76
C LYS A 508 21.06 -8.80 -0.81
N ILE A 509 19.99 -9.43 -1.30
CA ILE A 509 18.84 -9.79 -0.45
C ILE A 509 19.25 -10.78 0.62
N GLU A 510 20.08 -11.76 0.28
CA GLU A 510 20.64 -12.70 1.24
C GLU A 510 21.49 -12.00 2.32
N HIS A 511 22.28 -10.99 1.95
CA HIS A 511 23.01 -10.14 2.90
C HIS A 511 22.09 -9.25 3.73
N GLU A 512 20.99 -8.73 3.19
CA GLU A 512 19.98 -7.99 3.97
C GLU A 512 19.34 -8.91 5.03
N ILE A 513 19.02 -10.15 4.64
CA ILE A 513 18.47 -11.19 5.53
C ILE A 513 19.52 -11.63 6.55
N ASN A 514 20.80 -11.71 6.15
CA ASN A 514 21.91 -12.21 6.96
C ASN A 514 22.63 -11.14 7.80
N GLY A 515 22.53 -9.86 7.47
CA GLY A 515 23.00 -8.74 8.30
C GLY A 515 22.27 -8.67 9.64
N ASP A 516 21.01 -9.12 9.64
CA ASP A 516 20.22 -9.44 10.83
C ASP A 516 20.50 -10.85 11.38
N ALA A 517 21.18 -11.77 10.66
CA ALA A 517 21.22 -13.20 10.99
C ALA A 517 21.99 -13.60 12.24
N VAL A 518 22.98 -12.87 12.77
CA VAL A 518 23.49 -13.27 14.09
C VAL A 518 22.40 -13.12 15.16
N GLN A 519 21.46 -12.19 14.95
CA GLN A 519 20.29 -11.98 15.79
C GLN A 519 19.09 -12.84 15.34
N SER A 520 18.81 -12.98 14.04
CA SER A 520 17.71 -13.78 13.46
C SER A 520 18.00 -15.29 13.44
N PHE A 521 19.26 -15.73 13.49
CA PHE A 521 19.65 -17.13 13.73
C PHE A 521 19.52 -17.48 15.21
N LYS A 522 19.90 -16.56 16.12
CA LYS A 522 19.67 -16.70 17.57
C LYS A 522 18.18 -16.66 17.91
N ASP A 523 17.44 -15.67 17.41
CA ASP A 523 15.99 -15.54 17.57
C ASP A 523 15.24 -16.65 16.82
N GLY A 524 15.74 -17.09 15.66
CA GLY A 524 15.19 -18.17 14.86
C GLY A 524 15.35 -19.55 15.50
N LEU A 525 16.40 -19.81 16.27
CA LEU A 525 16.51 -21.03 17.08
C LEU A 525 15.44 -21.09 18.18
N PHE A 526 14.99 -19.94 18.71
CA PHE A 526 13.92 -19.86 19.73
C PHE A 526 12.51 -19.66 19.16
N ARG A 527 12.38 -19.26 17.89
CA ARG A 527 11.09 -19.00 17.18
C ARG A 527 10.71 -20.06 16.15
N ARG A 528 11.41 -21.18 16.09
CA ARG A 528 11.09 -22.31 15.21
C ARG A 528 10.23 -23.33 15.92
N GLN A 529 9.08 -23.68 15.34
CA GLN A 529 8.25 -24.76 15.83
C GLN A 529 8.41 -25.96 14.90
N LYS A 530 8.85 -27.09 15.46
CA LYS A 530 8.81 -28.38 14.75
C LYS A 530 7.36 -28.62 14.33
N VAL A 531 7.15 -29.08 13.11
CA VAL A 531 5.84 -29.55 12.70
C VAL A 531 5.46 -30.75 13.59
N THR A 532 4.43 -30.54 14.40
CA THR A 532 3.72 -31.50 15.25
C THR A 532 2.28 -31.62 14.75
N LYS A 533 1.49 -32.55 15.31
CA LYS A 533 0.08 -32.71 14.96
C LYS A 533 -0.72 -31.40 15.02
N ASP A 534 -0.50 -30.58 16.04
CA ASP A 534 -1.25 -29.34 16.22
C ASP A 534 -0.79 -28.23 15.26
N THR A 535 0.53 -28.04 15.13
CA THR A 535 1.07 -27.04 14.19
C THR A 535 0.88 -27.43 12.74
N PHE A 536 0.78 -28.73 12.44
CA PHE A 536 0.50 -29.23 11.10
C PHE A 536 -0.89 -28.83 10.63
N LYS A 537 -1.89 -28.86 11.52
CA LYS A 537 -3.22 -28.34 11.18
C LYS A 537 -3.19 -26.86 10.80
N ASN A 538 -2.36 -26.03 11.45
CA ASN A 538 -2.18 -24.64 11.03
C ASN A 538 -1.53 -24.53 9.66
N LEU A 539 -0.48 -25.31 9.40
CA LEU A 539 0.17 -25.35 8.10
C LEU A 539 -0.83 -25.71 7.00
N MET A 540 -1.58 -26.79 7.21
CA MET A 540 -2.62 -27.23 6.30
C MET A 540 -3.67 -26.13 6.10
N SER A 541 -4.11 -25.49 7.18
CA SER A 541 -5.11 -24.43 7.12
C SER A 541 -4.64 -23.18 6.36
N LEU A 542 -3.35 -22.84 6.44
CA LEU A 542 -2.75 -21.72 5.70
C LEU A 542 -2.63 -22.06 4.22
N ILE A 543 -2.05 -23.21 3.89
CA ILE A 543 -1.87 -23.62 2.50
C ILE A 543 -3.24 -23.76 1.81
N LYS A 544 -4.20 -24.41 2.47
CA LYS A 544 -5.57 -24.53 1.95
C LYS A 544 -6.33 -23.21 1.88
N SER A 545 -5.87 -22.14 2.54
CA SER A 545 -6.43 -20.79 2.37
C SER A 545 -5.74 -19.98 1.26
N GLY A 546 -4.85 -20.59 0.47
CA GLY A 546 -4.15 -19.95 -0.63
C GLY A 546 -2.69 -19.58 -0.33
N HIS A 547 -2.33 -19.48 0.96
CA HIS A 547 -1.00 -18.97 1.35
C HIS A 547 0.14 -19.86 0.88
N LYS A 548 1.16 -19.19 0.35
CA LYS A 548 2.45 -19.82 0.05
C LYS A 548 3.33 -19.78 1.30
N THR A 549 3.62 -20.94 1.87
CA THR A 549 4.24 -21.07 3.19
C THR A 549 5.68 -21.56 3.07
N GLU A 550 6.60 -20.85 3.70
CA GLU A 550 8.01 -21.23 3.74
C GLU A 550 8.21 -22.40 4.72
N LEU A 551 8.80 -23.49 4.23
CA LEU A 551 9.19 -24.63 5.04
C LEU A 551 10.70 -24.64 5.19
N ILE A 552 11.16 -24.47 6.42
CA ILE A 552 12.57 -24.62 6.75
C ILE A 552 12.85 -26.11 6.95
N ILE A 553 13.84 -26.62 6.23
CA ILE A 553 14.22 -28.04 6.30
C ILE A 553 15.38 -28.20 7.28
N GLY A 554 15.07 -28.81 8.42
CA GLY A 554 16.07 -29.27 9.39
C GLY A 554 16.57 -30.68 9.06
N MET A 555 17.79 -31.01 9.48
CA MET A 555 18.38 -32.33 9.31
C MET A 555 18.73 -32.95 10.67
N THR A 556 18.50 -34.25 10.83
CA THR A 556 19.13 -35.07 11.88
C THR A 556 19.76 -36.30 11.24
N ASP A 557 20.81 -36.84 11.86
CA ASP A 557 21.25 -38.19 11.53
C ASP A 557 20.10 -39.16 11.81
N LYS A 558 19.92 -40.19 10.97
CA LYS A 558 18.83 -41.15 11.12
C LYS A 558 18.84 -41.79 12.51
N GLY A 559 17.75 -41.66 13.26
CA GLY A 559 17.62 -42.16 14.63
C GLY A 559 18.27 -41.28 15.72
N SER A 560 18.91 -40.16 15.36
CA SER A 560 19.45 -39.18 16.31
C SER A 560 18.40 -38.15 16.72
N LYS A 561 18.43 -37.73 17.99
CA LYS A 561 17.65 -36.59 18.50
C LYS A 561 18.39 -35.25 18.40
N ARG A 562 19.66 -35.24 17.99
CA ARG A 562 20.48 -34.02 17.88
C ARG A 562 20.23 -33.33 16.54
N PHE A 563 19.68 -32.11 16.60
CA PHE A 563 19.41 -31.27 15.44
C PHE A 563 20.73 -30.71 14.87
N LYS A 564 20.96 -30.87 13.57
CA LYS A 564 22.02 -30.16 12.86
C LYS A 564 21.49 -28.79 12.41
N PRO A 565 22.34 -27.75 12.31
CA PRO A 565 21.91 -26.44 11.83
C PRO A 565 21.24 -26.56 10.45
N VAL A 566 20.20 -25.75 10.27
CA VAL A 566 19.34 -25.69 9.10
C VAL A 566 20.15 -25.59 7.81
N SER A 567 19.71 -26.31 6.77
CA SER A 567 20.47 -26.47 5.53
C SER A 567 19.72 -26.04 4.28
N HIS A 568 18.39 -25.87 4.34
CA HIS A 568 17.59 -25.57 3.16
C HIS A 568 16.21 -24.99 3.48
N VAL A 569 15.62 -24.27 2.51
CA VAL A 569 14.24 -23.76 2.58
C VAL A 569 13.54 -24.04 1.25
N VAL A 570 12.27 -24.45 1.36
CA VAL A 570 11.36 -24.65 0.23
C VAL A 570 10.08 -23.85 0.45
N LEU A 571 9.32 -23.60 -0.61
CA LEU A 571 8.03 -22.93 -0.56
C LEU A 571 6.91 -23.93 -0.80
N ALA A 572 6.12 -24.24 0.23
CA ALA A 572 4.93 -25.06 0.09
C ALA A 572 3.77 -24.26 -0.49
N THR A 573 3.14 -24.78 -1.53
CA THR A 573 2.12 -24.09 -2.30
C THR A 573 0.77 -24.79 -2.29
N ASP A 574 0.76 -26.09 -1.99
CA ASP A 574 -0.43 -26.94 -1.91
C ASP A 574 -0.20 -28.15 -0.99
N ILE A 575 -1.28 -28.72 -0.44
CA ILE A 575 -1.23 -29.89 0.44
C ILE A 575 -2.49 -30.75 0.38
N GLU A 576 -2.30 -32.04 0.14
CA GLU A 576 -3.36 -33.04 0.02
C GLU A 576 -3.03 -34.27 0.88
N GLU A 577 -4.06 -35.02 1.29
CA GLU A 577 -3.87 -36.30 1.96
C GLU A 577 -3.37 -37.34 0.95
N SER A 578 -2.45 -38.22 1.36
CA SER A 578 -1.94 -39.25 0.46
C SER A 578 -2.94 -40.39 0.26
N ASP A 579 -2.96 -40.99 -0.93
CA ASP A 579 -3.87 -42.09 -1.29
C ASP A 579 -3.74 -43.32 -0.36
N ASP A 580 -2.56 -43.51 0.22
CA ASP A 580 -2.24 -44.60 1.16
C ASP A 580 -2.60 -44.28 2.62
N GLN A 581 -3.08 -43.07 2.92
CA GLN A 581 -3.36 -42.57 4.28
C GLN A 581 -2.14 -42.61 5.23
N GLU A 582 -0.92 -42.77 4.70
CA GLU A 582 0.31 -42.78 5.50
C GLU A 582 0.96 -41.39 5.66
N GLY A 583 0.28 -40.33 5.20
CA GLY A 583 0.73 -38.96 5.38
C GLY A 583 0.03 -37.96 4.45
N TRP A 584 0.82 -37.02 3.95
CA TRP A 584 0.36 -35.93 3.10
C TRP A 584 1.31 -35.67 1.95
N ASN A 585 0.74 -35.35 0.79
CA ASN A 585 1.46 -34.89 -0.39
C ASN A 585 1.49 -33.36 -0.37
N ILE A 586 2.69 -32.78 -0.38
CA ILE A 586 2.91 -31.33 -0.35
C ILE A 586 3.54 -30.91 -1.67
N LYS A 587 2.90 -30.02 -2.43
CA LYS A 587 3.54 -29.38 -3.58
C LYS A 587 4.49 -28.31 -3.07
N VAL A 588 5.75 -28.39 -3.46
CA VAL A 588 6.82 -27.50 -3.00
C VAL A 588 7.62 -26.96 -4.18
N TYR A 589 7.96 -25.68 -4.14
CA TYR A 589 9.05 -25.10 -4.92
C TYR A 589 10.36 -25.21 -4.14
N ASP A 590 11.37 -25.83 -4.74
CA ASP A 590 12.71 -25.96 -4.22
C ASP A 590 13.69 -25.18 -5.12
N PRO A 591 14.45 -24.20 -4.59
CA PRO A 591 15.44 -23.44 -5.36
C PRO A 591 16.49 -24.27 -6.12
N ASN A 592 16.69 -25.53 -5.71
CA ASN A 592 17.62 -26.45 -6.36
C ASN A 592 16.97 -27.25 -7.50
N MET A 593 15.64 -27.39 -7.51
CA MET A 593 14.93 -28.38 -8.34
C MET A 593 13.71 -27.87 -9.10
N GLY A 594 13.17 -26.71 -8.74
CA GLY A 594 11.84 -26.29 -9.18
C GLY A 594 10.73 -26.95 -8.37
N TYR A 595 9.54 -27.09 -8.97
CA TYR A 595 8.39 -27.67 -8.31
C TYR A 595 8.42 -29.20 -8.30
N TYR A 596 8.03 -29.81 -7.18
CA TYR A 596 7.73 -31.23 -7.09
C TYR A 596 6.78 -31.52 -5.92
N THR A 597 6.25 -32.75 -5.87
CA THR A 597 5.47 -33.22 -4.72
C THR A 597 6.39 -33.93 -3.72
N ALA A 598 6.50 -33.39 -2.51
CA ALA A 598 7.18 -34.01 -1.38
C ALA A 598 6.17 -34.78 -0.52
N HIS A 599 6.57 -35.93 0.03
CA HIS A 599 5.73 -36.68 0.95
C HIS A 599 6.08 -36.34 2.40
N LEU A 600 5.09 -35.95 3.19
CA LEU A 600 5.19 -35.71 4.62
C LEU A 600 4.52 -36.85 5.37
N GLY A 601 5.30 -37.71 6.02
CA GLY A 601 4.75 -38.84 6.78
C GLY A 601 4.01 -38.40 8.05
N LEU A 602 3.28 -39.34 8.68
CA LEU A 602 2.60 -39.12 9.97
C LEU A 602 3.54 -38.70 11.12
N ASP A 603 4.84 -38.97 11.00
CA ASP A 603 5.88 -38.53 11.94
C ASP A 603 6.46 -37.14 11.63
N PHE A 604 5.88 -36.45 10.64
CA PHE A 604 6.26 -35.14 10.11
C PHE A 604 7.69 -35.09 9.54
N LYS A 605 8.22 -36.25 9.12
CA LYS A 605 9.41 -36.29 8.28
C LYS A 605 9.04 -36.01 6.84
N ILE A 606 9.80 -35.13 6.21
CA ILE A 606 9.63 -34.80 4.81
C ILE A 606 10.58 -35.65 3.98
N GLN A 607 10.02 -36.45 3.08
CA GLN A 607 10.79 -37.20 2.10
C GLN A 607 11.08 -36.29 0.92
N LEU A 608 12.30 -35.76 0.89
CA LEU A 608 12.79 -34.97 -0.23
C LEU A 608 13.34 -35.89 -1.31
N SER A 609 13.50 -35.35 -2.51
CA SER A 609 13.88 -36.08 -3.72
C SER A 609 15.23 -36.83 -3.62
N LYS A 610 15.57 -37.57 -4.69
CA LYS A 610 16.83 -38.34 -4.83
C LYS A 610 18.13 -37.53 -4.64
N PHE A 611 18.08 -36.20 -4.68
CA PHE A 611 19.24 -35.33 -4.51
C PHE A 611 19.62 -35.13 -3.03
N TYR A 612 18.73 -35.52 -2.11
CA TYR A 612 18.97 -35.45 -0.67
C TYR A 612 19.56 -36.77 -0.14
N ARG A 613 20.42 -36.64 0.87
CA ARG A 613 21.07 -37.78 1.53
C ARG A 613 20.04 -38.68 2.20
N LYS A 614 19.99 -39.96 1.80
CA LYS A 614 19.05 -40.98 2.31
C LYS A 614 19.30 -41.40 3.77
N ASP A 615 20.47 -41.06 4.31
CA ASP A 615 20.88 -41.40 5.67
C ASP A 615 20.57 -40.30 6.71
N LEU A 616 19.89 -39.24 6.27
CA LEU A 616 19.40 -38.17 7.13
C LEU A 616 17.87 -38.20 7.20
N ASP A 617 17.33 -37.85 8.37
CA ASP A 617 15.92 -37.52 8.53
C ASP A 617 15.77 -36.00 8.32
N TYR A 618 14.80 -35.61 7.48
CA TYR A 618 14.47 -34.22 7.24
C TYR A 618 13.16 -33.86 7.94
N TYR A 619 13.13 -32.71 8.62
CA TYR A 619 11.93 -32.23 9.28
C TYR A 619 11.56 -30.86 8.76
N ALA A 620 10.27 -30.69 8.47
CA ALA A 620 9.71 -29.38 8.24
C ALA A 620 9.63 -28.58 9.55
N VAL A 621 10.05 -27.33 9.48
CA VAL A 621 9.98 -26.36 10.56
C VAL A 621 9.26 -25.13 10.05
N LEU A 622 8.29 -24.66 10.83
CA LEU A 622 7.55 -23.44 10.53
C LEU A 622 8.15 -22.26 11.27
N ASN A 623 8.18 -21.12 10.57
CA ASN A 623 8.34 -19.83 11.24
C ASN A 623 7.13 -19.61 12.16
N VAL A 624 7.34 -18.94 13.31
CA VAL A 624 6.23 -18.49 14.13
C VAL A 624 5.31 -17.63 13.27
N LEU A 625 4.05 -18.04 13.21
CA LEU A 625 3.00 -17.33 12.49
C LEU A 625 2.86 -15.91 13.07
N ASN A 626 3.10 -14.90 12.23
CA ASN A 626 2.80 -13.52 12.54
C ASN A 626 1.44 -13.17 11.95
N LYS A 627 0.46 -12.88 12.82
CA LYS A 627 -0.90 -12.54 12.41
C LYS A 627 -0.93 -11.39 11.39
N ASP A 628 -0.18 -10.32 11.63
CA ASP A 628 -0.25 -9.11 10.81
C ASP A 628 0.31 -9.36 9.39
N GLU A 629 1.32 -10.23 9.27
CA GLU A 629 1.91 -10.65 7.99
C GLU A 629 0.94 -11.55 7.19
N ILE A 630 0.27 -12.47 7.88
CA ILE A 630 -0.73 -13.39 7.31
C ILE A 630 -1.97 -12.63 6.84
N ASP A 631 -2.54 -11.77 7.69
CA ASP A 631 -3.73 -10.99 7.35
C ASP A 631 -3.45 -10.03 6.18
N LEU A 632 -2.25 -9.44 6.14
CA LEU A 632 -1.76 -8.64 5.03
C LEU A 632 -1.72 -9.46 3.74
N GLU A 633 -1.07 -10.62 3.73
CA GLU A 633 -0.94 -11.51 2.57
C GLU A 633 -2.31 -11.99 2.03
N LEU A 634 -3.28 -12.31 2.89
CA LEU A 634 -4.63 -12.68 2.43
C LEU A 634 -5.41 -11.49 1.89
N GLY A 635 -5.34 -10.34 2.55
CA GLY A 635 -5.99 -9.12 2.06
C GLY A 635 -5.50 -8.77 0.65
N ILE A 636 -4.21 -8.99 0.42
CA ILE A 636 -3.51 -8.88 -0.85
C ILE A 636 -4.03 -9.86 -1.90
N GLU A 637 -4.09 -11.16 -1.59
CA GLU A 637 -4.50 -12.20 -2.54
C GLU A 637 -5.95 -11.96 -2.98
N ASN A 638 -6.80 -11.49 -2.07
CA ASN A 638 -8.17 -11.10 -2.36
C ASN A 638 -8.28 -9.83 -3.24
N LEU A 639 -7.32 -8.90 -3.19
CA LEU A 639 -7.30 -7.69 -4.02
C LEU A 639 -6.91 -7.97 -5.49
N ASN A 640 -6.26 -9.10 -5.77
CA ASN A 640 -5.84 -9.49 -7.14
C ASN A 640 -7.02 -9.77 -8.09
N LEU A 641 -8.28 -9.70 -7.63
CA LEU A 641 -9.50 -9.97 -8.38
C LEU A 641 -9.93 -8.89 -9.40
N ASN A 642 -9.03 -8.00 -9.84
CA ASN A 642 -9.34 -7.01 -10.89
C ASN A 642 -8.26 -6.89 -11.98
N GLN A 643 -7.68 -8.03 -12.38
CA GLN A 643 -6.71 -8.12 -13.49
C GLN A 643 -7.20 -7.44 -14.79
N GLU A 644 -8.51 -7.48 -15.09
CA GLU A 644 -9.10 -6.85 -16.27
C GLU A 644 -8.93 -5.31 -16.30
N LYS A 645 -8.88 -4.65 -15.13
CA LYS A 645 -8.68 -3.19 -15.03
C LYS A 645 -7.22 -2.80 -14.98
N ILE A 646 -6.40 -3.66 -14.38
CA ILE A 646 -4.95 -3.54 -14.44
C ILE A 646 -4.51 -3.64 -15.91
N SER A 647 -5.00 -4.63 -16.67
CA SER A 647 -4.82 -4.72 -18.13
C SER A 647 -5.16 -3.41 -18.84
N LYS A 648 -6.33 -2.80 -18.58
CA LYS A 648 -6.73 -1.52 -19.19
C LYS A 648 -5.76 -0.35 -18.90
N ARG A 649 -5.05 -0.36 -17.76
CA ARG A 649 -4.02 0.64 -17.42
C ARG A 649 -2.65 0.28 -18.00
N VAL A 650 -2.32 -1.00 -18.06
CA VAL A 650 -1.05 -1.56 -18.60
C VAL A 650 -0.93 -1.37 -20.12
N LYS A 651 -2.06 -1.29 -20.85
CA LYS A 651 -2.14 -0.92 -22.28
C LYS A 651 -1.42 0.37 -22.71
N ARG A 652 -0.89 1.13 -21.76
CA ARG A 652 -0.07 2.34 -21.99
C ARG A 652 1.43 2.07 -21.92
N GLY A 653 1.87 0.82 -21.87
CA GLY A 653 3.30 0.43 -21.92
C GLY A 653 4.11 0.76 -20.66
N LEU A 654 3.45 1.10 -19.55
CA LEU A 654 4.11 1.41 -18.27
C LEU A 654 3.74 0.38 -17.20
N PRO A 655 4.69 -0.06 -16.35
CA PRO A 655 4.39 -0.90 -15.20
C PRO A 655 3.47 -0.13 -14.26
N PHE A 656 2.40 -0.78 -13.83
CA PHE A 656 1.55 -0.21 -12.80
C PHE A 656 2.08 -0.66 -11.44
N VAL A 657 2.70 0.28 -10.72
CA VAL A 657 3.19 0.07 -9.37
C VAL A 657 2.10 0.46 -8.37
N TYR A 658 1.70 -0.49 -7.52
CA TYR A 658 0.71 -0.28 -6.48
C TYR A 658 1.30 -0.67 -5.12
N ASN A 659 1.38 0.26 -4.17
CA ASN A 659 1.95 0.01 -2.85
C ASN A 659 0.84 -0.20 -1.79
N PRO A 660 0.56 -1.45 -1.36
CA PRO A 660 -0.45 -1.76 -0.35
C PRO A 660 0.03 -1.46 1.08
N LEU A 661 1.35 -1.51 1.33
CA LEU A 661 1.96 -1.56 2.66
C LEU A 661 1.91 -0.22 3.38
N LYS A 662 1.81 0.89 2.65
CA LYS A 662 1.72 2.22 3.25
C LYS A 662 0.43 2.43 4.07
N TYR A 663 -0.54 1.51 4.00
CA TYR A 663 -1.89 1.71 4.54
C TYR A 663 -2.44 0.56 5.41
N ILE A 664 -1.70 -0.55 5.60
CA ILE A 664 -2.19 -1.72 6.37
C ILE A 664 -1.60 -1.78 7.80
N LEU A 665 -0.52 -1.06 8.09
CA LEU A 665 0.19 -1.12 9.39
C LEU A 665 -0.03 0.08 10.33
N TYR A 666 -1.21 0.72 10.29
CA TYR A 666 -1.59 1.74 11.29
C TYR A 666 -2.99 1.54 11.88
#